data_AF-A0A3P3UBP6-F1
#
_entry.id   AF-A0A3P3UBP6-F1
#
_cell.length_a   1.000
_cell.length_b   1.000
_cell.length_c   1.000
_cell.angle_alpha   90.00
_cell.angle_beta   90.00
_cell.angle_gamma   90.00
#
_symmetry.space_group_name_H-M   'P 1'
#
loop_
_entity.id
_entity.type
_entity.pdbx_description
1 polymer ?
#
loop_
_entity_poly.entity_id
_entity_poly.type
_entity_poly.pdbx_seq_one_letter_code
_entity_poly.pdbx_strand_id
1 'polypeptide(L)'
;MIDFTVVPGMIVPTDQTAKFSLRTTKPVGSIVAQYPSQTTITPLGTAPGGHRLYSLTLSRLGQNDITVNYGNGEKTVLQFYAIEPVANALQRHATFMVNNQQWNVPGDIRDKVFDDWMMQSNSRRNVFNGYWGWGDDWGLTHGQFLAEKNVQKPVATEIEAVDKYLETAIWTNLMNGHHEDYLIHDFLMPEPNTTPTYRGYAYPHVYNTYFSMYKLAKMYPDMVDYIHPRTTYLLRAYNIFKALYDGPVAYNWNTGLMGEMSTPEIIKALREEGYTSQANDIVSKMNTKYNNFKNTTYPYGSEYNYDNTGEESVYTLAKMNNNLSMMGKINTKVRATRGAMPLWYFYSVPVTITGEPWWNFQYTVALQGYAMDDWVRNHSANPEVEQRLTYASKLGNLSAINSGQISSDPADIGAVAWTYQMTKGNHGALGVGGGPLFNGWRGMSGEADLGLWGAIKILSADVAVDPLFGLYGYGAEVTKNGDNYVVVPKDGVFQKLNLITEKLSMALERDTYTTATVATAKDYVNFSLKNATPGTAHTTKVTFNGLAPGSYNVLINDGVVGSVTAANGAPTIVSLNIGAAATYDIKLQKDGDPEGPVDVAPLATASTSYVSPWESLSGLNDGYTPTSSADRGHPVYGNWDNPNTTQWVQYDWNQNYTIDRMDVYWFDDDQGIDLPASYTIQYWNGSAWVNVSGASGYGVSPNQYNTTTFTPVTTNKIRLNIAAKATTSTGIQSWRVYGS
;
A
#
# COMPACT_ATOMS: atom_id res chain seq x y z
N MET A 1 13.00 -27.38 -23.23
CA MET A 1 12.45 -27.03 -21.92
C MET A 1 13.10 -25.75 -21.45
N ILE A 2 12.30 -24.83 -20.91
CA ILE A 2 12.76 -23.55 -20.36
C ILE A 2 12.34 -23.55 -18.89
N ASP A 3 13.32 -23.34 -18.02
CA ASP A 3 13.11 -22.99 -16.63
C ASP A 3 12.87 -21.47 -16.54
N PHE A 4 11.86 -21.09 -15.77
CA PHE A 4 11.28 -19.75 -15.78
C PHE A 4 11.11 -19.24 -14.35
N THR A 5 11.38 -17.96 -14.12
CA THR A 5 11.15 -17.28 -12.84
C THR A 5 10.79 -15.83 -13.09
N VAL A 6 9.96 -15.21 -12.24
CA VAL A 6 9.50 -13.84 -12.41
C VAL A 6 9.29 -13.11 -11.08
N VAL A 7 9.46 -11.79 -11.10
CA VAL A 7 9.05 -10.83 -10.06
C VAL A 7 8.35 -9.63 -10.74
N PRO A 8 7.28 -9.06 -10.16
CA PRO A 8 6.63 -9.49 -8.92
C PRO A 8 5.69 -10.69 -9.12
N GLY A 9 5.43 -11.05 -10.38
CA GLY A 9 4.49 -12.09 -10.79
C GLY A 9 4.15 -11.97 -12.28
N MET A 10 3.10 -12.66 -12.70
CA MET A 10 2.57 -12.60 -14.07
C MET A 10 1.51 -11.52 -14.29
N ILE A 11 0.98 -10.95 -13.21
CA ILE A 11 0.09 -9.79 -13.23
C ILE A 11 0.94 -8.57 -12.90
N VAL A 12 0.96 -7.57 -13.79
CA VAL A 12 1.87 -6.43 -13.71
C VAL A 12 1.09 -5.13 -13.86
N PRO A 13 1.00 -4.28 -12.82
CA PRO A 13 0.47 -2.92 -12.95
C PRO A 13 1.27 -2.12 -13.97
N THR A 14 0.61 -1.30 -14.80
CA THR A 14 1.27 -0.60 -15.92
C THR A 14 2.30 0.45 -15.48
N ASP A 15 2.28 0.87 -14.22
CA ASP A 15 3.27 1.75 -13.60
C ASP A 15 4.42 1.01 -12.92
N GLN A 16 4.48 -0.32 -13.03
CA GLN A 16 5.51 -1.17 -12.43
C GLN A 16 6.34 -1.91 -13.50
N THR A 17 7.53 -2.35 -13.10
CA THR A 17 8.44 -3.10 -13.96
C THR A 17 8.61 -4.52 -13.43
N ALA A 18 8.30 -5.52 -14.26
CA ALA A 18 8.60 -6.90 -13.95
C ALA A 18 10.04 -7.26 -14.37
N LYS A 19 10.63 -8.27 -13.73
CA LYS A 19 11.84 -8.94 -14.19
C LYS A 19 11.55 -10.43 -14.33
N PHE A 20 12.06 -11.06 -15.38
CA PHE A 20 11.94 -12.51 -15.56
C PHE A 20 13.26 -13.14 -15.99
N SER A 21 13.41 -14.42 -15.68
CA SER A 21 14.57 -15.23 -16.05
C SER A 21 14.17 -16.36 -16.99
N LEU A 22 15.04 -16.66 -17.95
CA LEU A 22 14.96 -17.82 -18.82
C LEU A 22 16.24 -18.64 -18.68
N ARG A 23 16.09 -19.91 -18.29
CA ARG A 23 17.21 -20.86 -18.25
C ARG A 23 16.90 -22.06 -19.13
N THR A 24 17.81 -22.37 -20.05
CA THR A 24 17.67 -23.51 -20.95
C THR A 24 19.04 -23.93 -21.48
N THR A 25 19.20 -25.21 -21.81
CA THR A 25 20.41 -25.74 -22.46
C THR A 25 20.48 -25.39 -23.94
N LYS A 26 19.40 -24.88 -24.53
CA LYS A 26 19.31 -24.49 -25.95
C LYS A 26 19.56 -22.99 -26.13
N PRO A 27 20.09 -22.54 -27.28
CA PRO A 27 20.18 -21.11 -27.57
C PRO A 27 18.78 -20.47 -27.62
N VAL A 28 18.62 -19.27 -27.06
CA VAL A 28 17.40 -18.46 -27.24
C VAL A 28 17.63 -17.60 -28.47
N GLY A 29 16.83 -17.81 -29.51
CA GLY A 29 16.94 -17.10 -30.78
C GLY A 29 16.30 -15.72 -30.74
N SER A 30 15.07 -15.62 -30.21
CA SER A 30 14.38 -14.33 -30.09
C SER A 30 13.33 -14.34 -28.98
N ILE A 31 13.03 -13.17 -28.45
CA ILE A 31 11.93 -12.90 -27.54
C ILE A 31 11.05 -11.84 -28.19
N VAL A 32 9.80 -12.19 -28.48
CA VAL A 32 8.89 -11.38 -29.29
C VAL A 32 7.64 -11.08 -28.49
N ALA A 33 7.39 -9.81 -28.21
CA ALA A 33 6.13 -9.36 -27.61
C ALA A 33 4.99 -9.41 -28.64
N GLN A 34 3.79 -9.79 -28.19
CA GLN A 34 2.56 -9.74 -29.00
C GLN A 34 2.25 -8.30 -29.45
N TYR A 35 2.58 -7.30 -28.62
CA TYR A 35 2.33 -5.87 -28.88
C TYR A 35 3.64 -5.06 -28.75
N PRO A 36 4.55 -5.11 -29.73
CA PRO A 36 5.89 -4.51 -29.61
C PRO A 36 5.92 -3.00 -29.35
N SER A 37 4.89 -2.25 -29.77
CA SER A 37 4.78 -0.81 -29.50
C SER A 37 4.29 -0.48 -28.08
N GLN A 38 3.81 -1.47 -27.34
CA GLN A 38 3.21 -1.31 -26.00
C GLN A 38 3.92 -2.18 -24.94
N THR A 39 5.00 -2.85 -25.33
CA THR A 39 5.77 -3.77 -24.48
C THR A 39 7.25 -3.53 -24.68
N THR A 40 7.95 -3.20 -23.60
CA THR A 40 9.42 -3.06 -23.61
C THR A 40 10.04 -4.25 -22.91
N ILE A 41 10.99 -4.91 -23.59
CA ILE A 41 11.78 -6.02 -23.02
C ILE A 41 13.25 -5.64 -23.14
N THR A 42 13.93 -5.53 -22.00
CA THR A 42 15.36 -5.16 -21.97
C THR A 42 16.18 -6.28 -21.36
N PRO A 43 17.19 -6.82 -22.07
CA PRO A 43 18.13 -7.79 -21.48
C PRO A 43 18.91 -7.16 -20.33
N LEU A 44 19.02 -7.88 -19.20
CA LEU A 44 19.74 -7.45 -18.00
C LEU A 44 21.04 -8.25 -17.75
N GLY A 45 21.43 -9.11 -18.69
CA GLY A 45 22.58 -9.97 -18.58
C GLY A 45 22.23 -11.40 -18.16
N THR A 46 23.20 -12.12 -17.60
CA THR A 46 23.05 -13.53 -17.19
C THR A 46 23.47 -13.69 -15.73
N ALA A 47 22.59 -14.27 -14.92
CA ALA A 47 22.86 -14.67 -13.54
C ALA A 47 23.49 -16.07 -13.45
N PRO A 48 24.07 -16.45 -12.29
CA PRO A 48 24.65 -17.78 -12.06
C PRO A 48 23.71 -18.91 -12.47
N GLY A 49 24.26 -20.04 -12.93
CA GLY A 49 23.47 -21.18 -13.40
C GLY A 49 22.90 -21.03 -14.83
N GLY A 50 23.22 -19.94 -15.53
CA GLY A 50 22.81 -19.71 -16.93
C GLY A 50 21.42 -19.09 -17.08
N HIS A 51 20.96 -18.36 -16.05
CA HIS A 51 19.69 -17.63 -16.08
C HIS A 51 19.85 -16.33 -16.86
N ARG A 52 19.27 -16.25 -18.06
CA ARG A 52 19.23 -15.00 -18.85
C ARG A 52 18.13 -14.11 -18.28
N LEU A 53 18.48 -12.89 -17.89
CA LEU A 53 17.58 -11.97 -17.20
C LEU A 53 17.04 -10.90 -18.15
N TYR A 54 15.79 -10.50 -17.93
CA TYR A 54 15.11 -9.47 -18.71
C TYR A 54 14.26 -8.60 -17.78
N SER A 55 14.17 -7.30 -18.05
CA SER A 55 13.09 -6.46 -17.53
C SER A 55 11.95 -6.38 -18.55
N LEU A 56 10.74 -6.16 -18.05
CA LEU A 56 9.50 -6.10 -18.81
C LEU A 56 8.63 -4.94 -18.29
N THR A 57 8.19 -4.06 -19.18
CA THR A 57 7.10 -3.12 -18.92
C THR A 57 5.97 -3.33 -19.92
N LEU A 58 4.73 -3.18 -19.45
CA LEU A 58 3.51 -3.40 -20.21
C LEU A 58 2.64 -2.14 -20.10
N SER A 59 2.17 -1.62 -21.22
CA SER A 59 1.24 -0.47 -21.26
C SER A 59 -0.14 -0.83 -21.80
N ARG A 60 -0.30 -2.02 -22.39
CA ARG A 60 -1.59 -2.53 -22.86
C ARG A 60 -2.25 -3.36 -21.77
N LEU A 61 -3.39 -2.91 -21.25
CA LEU A 61 -4.16 -3.67 -20.26
C LEU A 61 -4.64 -5.03 -20.81
N GLY A 62 -4.80 -6.01 -19.93
CA GLY A 62 -5.22 -7.36 -20.26
C GLY A 62 -4.05 -8.28 -20.64
N GLN A 63 -4.35 -9.33 -21.41
CA GLN A 63 -3.36 -10.35 -21.77
C GLN A 63 -2.25 -9.78 -22.68
N ASN A 64 -1.01 -10.10 -22.34
CA ASN A 64 0.20 -9.76 -23.08
C ASN A 64 1.08 -11.01 -23.23
N ASP A 65 1.13 -11.57 -24.44
CA ASP A 65 1.94 -12.77 -24.71
C ASP A 65 3.37 -12.43 -25.13
N ILE A 66 4.34 -13.12 -24.54
CA ILE A 66 5.76 -13.04 -24.89
C ILE A 66 6.20 -14.39 -25.48
N THR A 67 6.44 -14.43 -26.79
CA THR A 67 6.91 -15.63 -27.50
C THR A 67 8.43 -15.74 -27.38
N VAL A 68 8.91 -16.85 -26.83
CA VAL A 68 10.34 -17.20 -26.79
C VAL A 68 10.61 -18.29 -27.82
N ASN A 69 11.38 -17.95 -28.85
CA ASN A 69 11.89 -18.89 -29.84
C ASN A 69 13.28 -19.37 -29.41
N TYR A 70 13.49 -20.67 -29.38
CA TYR A 70 14.73 -21.27 -28.88
C TYR A 70 15.08 -22.57 -29.61
N GLY A 71 16.35 -22.98 -29.53
CA GLY A 71 16.86 -24.20 -30.17
C GLY A 71 16.70 -24.19 -31.69
N ASN A 72 16.21 -25.32 -32.22
CA ASN A 72 16.06 -25.59 -33.66
C ASN A 72 14.59 -25.52 -34.07
N GLY A 73 13.91 -24.43 -33.70
CA GLY A 73 12.51 -24.18 -34.05
C GLY A 73 11.51 -24.38 -32.90
N GLU A 74 11.97 -24.62 -31.67
CA GLU A 74 11.08 -24.69 -30.52
C GLU A 74 10.54 -23.32 -30.09
N LYS A 75 9.30 -23.34 -29.57
CA LYS A 75 8.59 -22.16 -29.08
C LYS A 75 7.98 -22.41 -27.71
N THR A 76 8.03 -21.41 -26.84
CA THR A 76 7.17 -21.30 -25.65
C THR A 76 6.56 -19.91 -25.59
N VAL A 77 5.47 -19.75 -24.84
CA VAL A 77 4.79 -18.47 -24.64
C VAL A 77 4.68 -18.21 -23.15
N LEU A 78 5.11 -17.02 -22.72
CA LEU A 78 4.88 -16.50 -21.38
C LEU A 78 3.66 -15.59 -21.47
N GLN A 79 2.63 -15.84 -20.66
CA GLN A 79 1.38 -15.08 -20.71
C GLN A 79 1.26 -14.18 -19.50
N PHE A 80 1.54 -12.89 -19.70
CA PHE A 80 1.37 -11.86 -18.69
C PHE A 80 -0.01 -11.23 -18.78
N TYR A 81 -0.42 -10.55 -17.72
CA TYR A 81 -1.63 -9.74 -17.68
C TYR A 81 -1.32 -8.37 -17.08
N ALA A 82 -1.66 -7.30 -17.79
CA ALA A 82 -1.45 -5.94 -17.29
C ALA A 82 -2.74 -5.37 -16.70
N ILE A 83 -2.61 -4.71 -15.55
CA ILE A 83 -3.71 -4.03 -14.85
C ILE A 83 -3.40 -2.55 -14.70
N GLU A 84 -4.44 -1.74 -14.50
CA GLU A 84 -4.28 -0.32 -14.16
C GLU A 84 -3.44 -0.18 -12.87
N PRO A 85 -2.71 0.94 -12.66
CA PRO A 85 -2.02 1.19 -11.39
C PRO A 85 -2.95 0.95 -10.20
N VAL A 86 -2.47 0.23 -9.19
CA VAL A 86 -3.31 -0.35 -8.13
C VAL A 86 -4.19 0.70 -7.44
N ALA A 87 -3.62 1.85 -7.11
CA ALA A 87 -4.36 2.97 -6.50
C ALA A 87 -5.53 3.46 -7.37
N ASN A 88 -5.33 3.52 -8.68
CA ASN A 88 -6.34 4.00 -9.63
C ASN A 88 -7.43 2.94 -9.81
N ALA A 89 -7.07 1.66 -9.93
CA ALA A 89 -8.03 0.57 -10.05
C ALA A 89 -8.97 0.50 -8.83
N LEU A 90 -8.40 0.54 -7.61
CA LEU A 90 -9.17 0.51 -6.37
C LEU A 90 -10.11 1.73 -6.25
N GLN A 91 -9.60 2.93 -6.56
CA GLN A 91 -10.42 4.15 -6.51
C GLN A 91 -11.52 4.14 -7.59
N ARG A 92 -11.21 3.68 -8.81
CA ARG A 92 -12.16 3.56 -9.91
C ARG A 92 -13.31 2.65 -9.53
N HIS A 93 -13.01 1.49 -8.96
CA HIS A 93 -14.04 0.56 -8.53
C HIS A 93 -14.90 1.16 -7.40
N ALA A 94 -14.30 1.73 -6.36
CA ALA A 94 -15.05 2.37 -5.27
C ALA A 94 -16.00 3.48 -5.77
N THR A 95 -15.54 4.33 -6.70
CA THR A 95 -16.38 5.35 -7.34
C THR A 95 -17.48 4.72 -8.20
N PHE A 96 -17.18 3.63 -8.93
CA PHE A 96 -18.17 2.89 -9.71
C PHE A 96 -19.29 2.32 -8.85
N MET A 97 -18.96 1.75 -7.68
CA MET A 97 -19.94 1.17 -6.77
C MET A 97 -20.98 2.19 -6.32
N VAL A 98 -20.53 3.36 -5.85
CA VAL A 98 -21.42 4.43 -5.39
C VAL A 98 -22.30 4.95 -6.52
N ASN A 99 -21.74 5.11 -7.73
CA ASN A 99 -22.46 5.70 -8.85
C ASN A 99 -23.42 4.74 -9.55
N ASN A 100 -23.09 3.45 -9.64
CA ASN A 100 -23.78 2.52 -10.53
C ASN A 100 -24.37 1.30 -9.80
N GLN A 101 -23.79 0.86 -8.69
CA GLN A 101 -24.23 -0.33 -7.96
C GLN A 101 -25.16 -0.01 -6.79
N GLN A 102 -25.05 1.19 -6.20
CA GLN A 102 -25.94 1.58 -5.11
C GLN A 102 -27.34 1.94 -5.63
N TRP A 103 -28.35 1.30 -5.06
CA TRP A 103 -29.75 1.68 -5.25
C TRP A 103 -30.11 2.94 -4.45
N ASN A 104 -30.87 3.86 -5.05
CA ASN A 104 -31.34 5.09 -4.43
C ASN A 104 -32.84 5.24 -4.67
N VAL A 105 -33.62 4.43 -3.94
CA VAL A 105 -35.07 4.24 -4.13
C VAL A 105 -35.79 4.26 -2.78
N PRO A 106 -35.91 5.42 -2.11
CA PRO A 106 -36.50 5.50 -0.76
C PRO A 106 -37.87 4.83 -0.65
N GLY A 107 -38.06 4.03 0.40
CA GLY A 107 -39.28 3.26 0.65
C GLY A 107 -39.38 1.92 -0.09
N ASP A 108 -38.41 1.60 -0.95
CA ASP A 108 -38.26 0.29 -1.58
C ASP A 108 -37.23 -0.55 -0.79
N ILE A 109 -37.41 -1.87 -0.76
CA ILE A 109 -36.48 -2.80 -0.07
C ILE A 109 -35.04 -2.67 -0.55
N ARG A 110 -34.85 -2.27 -1.81
CA ARG A 110 -33.54 -2.13 -2.43
C ARG A 110 -32.80 -0.88 -1.96
N ASP A 111 -33.44 0.06 -1.26
CA ASP A 111 -32.82 1.35 -0.98
C ASP A 111 -31.46 1.21 -0.28
N LYS A 112 -30.47 1.92 -0.81
CA LYS A 112 -29.07 1.95 -0.37
C LYS A 112 -28.30 0.64 -0.49
N VAL A 113 -28.91 -0.44 -0.97
CA VAL A 113 -28.21 -1.69 -1.29
C VAL A 113 -27.16 -1.45 -2.36
N PHE A 114 -25.94 -1.94 -2.14
CA PHE A 114 -24.97 -2.19 -3.21
C PHE A 114 -25.31 -3.53 -3.86
N ASP A 115 -25.71 -3.51 -5.12
CA ASP A 115 -26.13 -4.71 -5.87
C ASP A 115 -25.06 -5.12 -6.88
N ASP A 116 -25.11 -6.40 -7.29
CA ASP A 116 -24.22 -6.93 -8.31
C ASP A 116 -24.39 -6.18 -9.63
N TRP A 117 -23.29 -5.88 -10.31
CA TRP A 117 -23.33 -5.35 -11.67
C TRP A 117 -23.23 -6.46 -12.71
N MET A 118 -24.11 -6.44 -13.71
CA MET A 118 -24.11 -7.36 -14.84
C MET A 118 -23.59 -6.65 -16.09
N MET A 119 -22.36 -6.95 -16.51
CA MET A 119 -21.70 -6.31 -17.66
C MET A 119 -22.43 -6.58 -18.98
N GLN A 120 -23.08 -7.74 -19.13
CA GLN A 120 -23.82 -8.04 -20.36
C GLN A 120 -25.05 -7.17 -20.60
N SER A 121 -25.62 -6.60 -19.53
CA SER A 121 -26.82 -5.78 -19.59
C SER A 121 -26.59 -4.35 -19.12
N ASN A 122 -25.36 -3.99 -18.75
CA ASN A 122 -25.01 -2.70 -18.17
C ASN A 122 -26.00 -2.29 -17.07
N SER A 123 -26.29 -3.21 -16.15
CA SER A 123 -27.32 -3.00 -15.14
C SER A 123 -27.01 -3.72 -13.84
N ARG A 124 -27.57 -3.19 -12.74
CA ARG A 124 -27.67 -3.94 -11.48
C ARG A 124 -28.48 -5.23 -11.68
N ARG A 125 -28.14 -6.28 -10.92
CA ARG A 125 -28.73 -7.62 -11.03
C ARG A 125 -30.22 -7.63 -10.69
N ASN A 126 -30.65 -6.86 -9.69
CA ASN A 126 -32.05 -6.72 -9.28
C ASN A 126 -32.75 -8.05 -8.95
N VAL A 127 -32.04 -8.98 -8.30
CA VAL A 127 -32.58 -10.28 -7.86
C VAL A 127 -32.45 -10.40 -6.35
N PHE A 128 -33.56 -10.21 -5.64
CA PHE A 128 -33.59 -10.17 -4.16
C PHE A 128 -34.28 -11.39 -3.54
N ASN A 129 -35.21 -12.03 -4.24
CA ASN A 129 -36.05 -13.08 -3.67
C ASN A 129 -35.46 -14.50 -3.84
N GLY A 130 -35.54 -15.31 -2.79
CA GLY A 130 -35.25 -16.75 -2.82
C GLY A 130 -33.78 -17.12 -2.56
N TYR A 131 -33.45 -18.41 -2.74
CA TYR A 131 -32.12 -19.00 -2.46
C TYR A 131 -30.97 -18.43 -3.31
N TRP A 132 -31.28 -17.65 -4.35
CA TRP A 132 -30.32 -16.95 -5.19
C TRP A 132 -30.45 -15.42 -5.05
N GLY A 133 -31.10 -14.95 -3.99
CA GLY A 133 -31.39 -13.54 -3.73
C GLY A 133 -30.15 -12.73 -3.37
N TRP A 134 -30.37 -11.50 -2.93
CA TRP A 134 -29.28 -10.64 -2.45
C TRP A 134 -28.90 -11.09 -1.04
N GLY A 135 -27.63 -11.44 -0.84
CA GLY A 135 -27.15 -12.13 0.37
C GLY A 135 -25.62 -12.19 0.41
N ASP A 136 -25.07 -13.22 1.07
CA ASP A 136 -23.63 -13.37 1.26
C ASP A 136 -22.85 -13.60 -0.04
N ASP A 137 -23.33 -14.52 -0.89
CA ASP A 137 -22.69 -14.82 -2.18
C ASP A 137 -22.85 -13.68 -3.22
N TRP A 138 -23.89 -12.84 -3.07
CA TRP A 138 -24.31 -11.82 -4.06
C TRP A 138 -24.81 -10.55 -3.38
N GLY A 139 -23.92 -9.81 -2.71
CA GLY A 139 -24.29 -8.55 -2.08
C GLY A 139 -23.43 -8.09 -0.91
N LEU A 140 -23.40 -8.87 0.18
CA LEU A 140 -22.85 -8.41 1.47
C LEU A 140 -21.37 -8.02 1.39
N THR A 141 -20.61 -8.61 0.46
CA THR A 141 -19.18 -8.37 0.25
C THR A 141 -18.87 -6.96 -0.28
N HIS A 142 -19.80 -6.33 -1.00
CA HIS A 142 -19.61 -5.00 -1.60
C HIS A 142 -19.41 -3.93 -0.52
N GLY A 143 -20.30 -3.89 0.47
CA GLY A 143 -20.19 -2.95 1.59
C GLY A 143 -18.88 -3.16 2.38
N GLN A 144 -18.47 -4.41 2.55
CA GLN A 144 -17.24 -4.78 3.24
C GLN A 144 -15.99 -4.20 2.54
N PHE A 145 -15.88 -4.38 1.23
CA PHE A 145 -14.79 -3.79 0.45
C PHE A 145 -14.79 -2.27 0.52
N LEU A 146 -15.92 -1.64 0.22
CA LEU A 146 -16.00 -0.18 0.10
C LEU A 146 -15.66 0.51 1.43
N ALA A 147 -16.11 -0.06 2.55
CA ALA A 147 -15.78 0.43 3.88
C ALA A 147 -14.27 0.31 4.17
N GLU A 148 -13.66 -0.87 3.95
CA GLU A 148 -12.22 -1.07 4.21
C GLU A 148 -11.33 -0.25 3.26
N LYS A 149 -11.73 -0.07 1.99
CA LYS A 149 -11.03 0.82 1.06
C LYS A 149 -10.97 2.24 1.62
N ASN A 150 -12.07 2.73 2.19
CA ASN A 150 -12.12 4.07 2.77
C ASN A 150 -11.31 4.19 4.06
N VAL A 151 -11.10 3.10 4.82
CA VAL A 151 -10.18 3.08 5.96
C VAL A 151 -8.75 3.43 5.50
N GLN A 152 -8.34 2.95 4.33
CA GLN A 152 -7.01 3.23 3.76
C GLN A 152 -6.94 4.63 3.11
N LYS A 153 -7.93 4.97 2.29
CA LYS A 153 -7.98 6.22 1.53
C LYS A 153 -9.42 6.77 1.51
N PRO A 154 -9.77 7.64 2.47
CA PRO A 154 -11.13 8.04 2.69
C PRO A 154 -11.64 9.03 1.63
N VAL A 155 -12.90 8.87 1.24
CA VAL A 155 -13.65 9.77 0.35
C VAL A 155 -15.04 9.99 0.96
N ALA A 156 -15.36 11.24 1.28
CA ALA A 156 -16.57 11.59 2.04
C ALA A 156 -17.86 10.97 1.46
N THR A 157 -18.08 11.10 0.14
CA THR A 157 -19.27 10.56 -0.53
C THR A 157 -19.36 9.03 -0.48
N GLU A 158 -18.22 8.33 -0.44
CA GLU A 158 -18.19 6.88 -0.33
C GLU A 158 -18.49 6.44 1.12
N ILE A 159 -17.95 7.16 2.11
CA ILE A 159 -18.23 6.91 3.53
C ILE A 159 -19.72 7.12 3.82
N GLU A 160 -20.31 8.22 3.35
CA GLU A 160 -21.76 8.47 3.49
C GLU A 160 -22.61 7.37 2.84
N ALA A 161 -22.18 6.85 1.68
CA ALA A 161 -22.89 5.78 0.98
C ALA A 161 -22.89 4.48 1.79
N VAL A 162 -21.75 4.11 2.40
CA VAL A 162 -21.64 2.95 3.28
C VAL A 162 -22.45 3.15 4.57
N ASP A 163 -22.41 4.34 5.15
CA ASP A 163 -23.15 4.63 6.38
C ASP A 163 -24.67 4.49 6.18
N LYS A 164 -25.19 5.06 5.08
CA LYS A 164 -26.59 4.92 4.67
C LYS A 164 -26.95 3.47 4.32
N TYR A 165 -26.03 2.70 3.74
CA TYR A 165 -26.21 1.26 3.48
C TYR A 165 -26.36 0.47 4.78
N LEU A 166 -25.48 0.70 5.76
CA LEU A 166 -25.56 0.03 7.05
C LEU A 166 -26.86 0.36 7.79
N GLU A 167 -27.31 1.60 7.75
CA GLU A 167 -28.54 1.99 8.45
C GLU A 167 -29.81 1.51 7.73
N THR A 168 -29.88 1.69 6.41
CA THR A 168 -31.11 1.42 5.65
C THR A 168 -31.19 -0.04 5.23
N ALA A 169 -30.20 -0.52 4.48
CA ALA A 169 -30.25 -1.86 3.89
C ALA A 169 -29.99 -2.95 4.93
N ILE A 170 -28.98 -2.76 5.79
CA ILE A 170 -28.59 -3.79 6.77
C ILE A 170 -29.42 -3.70 8.05
N TRP A 171 -29.32 -2.59 8.79
CA TRP A 171 -29.94 -2.49 10.12
C TRP A 171 -31.46 -2.47 10.02
N THR A 172 -32.03 -1.60 9.18
CA THR A 172 -33.48 -1.44 9.10
C THR A 172 -34.16 -2.59 8.36
N ASN A 173 -33.62 -3.01 7.21
CA ASN A 173 -34.28 -4.00 6.34
C ASN A 173 -33.80 -5.45 6.58
N LEU A 174 -32.50 -5.75 6.38
CA LEU A 174 -32.00 -7.12 6.51
C LEU A 174 -32.09 -7.67 7.94
N MET A 175 -31.92 -6.82 8.96
CA MET A 175 -31.97 -7.20 10.38
C MET A 175 -33.29 -6.84 11.05
N ASN A 176 -34.34 -6.55 10.27
CA ASN A 176 -35.65 -6.26 10.83
C ASN A 176 -36.14 -7.42 11.72
N GLY A 177 -36.68 -7.11 12.90
CA GLY A 177 -37.07 -8.12 13.89
C GLY A 177 -35.91 -8.76 14.67
N HIS A 178 -34.65 -8.43 14.34
CA HIS A 178 -33.44 -9.01 14.92
C HIS A 178 -32.50 -7.98 15.57
N HIS A 179 -33.03 -6.82 15.99
CA HIS A 179 -32.22 -5.77 16.64
C HIS A 179 -31.78 -6.10 18.07
N GLU A 180 -32.43 -7.09 18.71
CA GLU A 180 -32.08 -7.54 20.07
C GLU A 180 -31.13 -8.74 20.07
N ASP A 181 -31.31 -9.67 19.12
CA ASP A 181 -30.53 -10.92 19.02
C ASP A 181 -29.38 -10.85 17.99
N TYR A 182 -29.39 -9.83 17.12
CA TYR A 182 -28.39 -9.57 16.07
C TYR A 182 -28.24 -10.71 15.06
N LEU A 183 -29.30 -11.50 14.86
CA LEU A 183 -29.32 -12.49 13.80
C LEU A 183 -29.39 -11.81 12.42
N ILE A 184 -28.78 -12.46 11.43
CA ILE A 184 -28.71 -11.96 10.05
C ILE A 184 -29.54 -12.91 9.19
N HIS A 185 -30.54 -12.38 8.50
CA HIS A 185 -31.26 -13.13 7.46
C HIS A 185 -30.31 -13.53 6.32
N ASP A 186 -30.42 -14.77 5.85
CA ASP A 186 -29.57 -15.32 4.79
C ASP A 186 -29.75 -14.52 3.47
N PHE A 187 -30.97 -14.01 3.22
CA PHE A 187 -31.27 -13.18 2.05
C PHE A 187 -32.17 -11.98 2.41
N LEU A 188 -31.97 -10.85 1.73
CA LEU A 188 -32.83 -9.69 1.84
C LEU A 188 -34.15 -9.90 1.09
N MET A 189 -35.26 -9.96 1.82
CA MET A 189 -36.60 -10.19 1.26
C MET A 189 -37.67 -9.25 1.85
N PRO A 190 -38.78 -8.98 1.13
CA PRO A 190 -39.88 -8.16 1.64
C PRO A 190 -40.46 -8.70 2.95
N GLU A 191 -40.93 -7.79 3.80
CA GLU A 191 -41.51 -8.16 5.08
C GLU A 191 -42.85 -8.92 4.94
N PRO A 192 -43.11 -9.93 5.80
CA PRO A 192 -42.19 -10.47 6.81
C PRO A 192 -41.03 -11.24 6.16
N ASN A 193 -39.78 -10.92 6.51
CA ASN A 193 -38.62 -11.68 6.00
C ASN A 193 -38.59 -13.05 6.68
N THR A 194 -38.97 -14.10 5.94
CA THR A 194 -39.01 -15.48 6.46
C THR A 194 -37.78 -16.29 6.07
N THR A 195 -36.73 -15.66 5.55
CA THR A 195 -35.50 -16.39 5.21
C THR A 195 -34.82 -16.87 6.49
N PRO A 196 -34.10 -18.01 6.45
CA PRO A 196 -33.40 -18.48 7.62
C PRO A 196 -32.33 -17.47 8.09
N THR A 197 -31.86 -17.65 9.32
CA THR A 197 -30.80 -16.83 9.91
C THR A 197 -29.64 -17.70 10.40
N TYR A 198 -29.38 -18.82 9.73
CA TYR A 198 -28.44 -19.84 10.21
C TYR A 198 -27.11 -19.83 9.47
N ARG A 199 -26.96 -19.10 8.35
CA ARG A 199 -25.74 -19.20 7.53
C ARG A 199 -24.62 -18.35 8.11
N GLY A 200 -23.66 -19.00 8.79
CA GLY A 200 -22.51 -18.32 9.40
C GLY A 200 -21.64 -17.50 8.45
N TYR A 201 -21.62 -17.83 7.15
CA TYR A 201 -20.86 -17.10 6.13
C TYR A 201 -21.31 -15.64 5.93
N ALA A 202 -22.58 -15.32 6.19
CA ALA A 202 -23.08 -13.95 6.07
C ALA A 202 -22.51 -13.00 7.13
N TYR A 203 -22.23 -13.52 8.33
CA TYR A 203 -21.92 -12.71 9.52
C TYR A 203 -20.61 -11.92 9.39
N PRO A 204 -19.48 -12.51 8.94
CA PRO A 204 -18.24 -11.78 8.71
C PRO A 204 -18.34 -10.58 7.80
N HIS A 205 -19.10 -10.67 6.71
CA HIS A 205 -19.26 -9.56 5.79
C HIS A 205 -19.91 -8.36 6.49
N VAL A 206 -20.96 -8.61 7.27
CA VAL A 206 -21.70 -7.57 7.99
C VAL A 206 -20.87 -6.98 9.13
N TYR A 207 -20.32 -7.80 10.03
CA TYR A 207 -19.57 -7.23 11.16
C TYR A 207 -18.28 -6.54 10.73
N ASN A 208 -17.63 -6.97 9.64
CA ASN A 208 -16.43 -6.29 9.11
C ASN A 208 -16.78 -4.94 8.48
N THR A 209 -17.97 -4.80 7.89
CA THR A 209 -18.46 -3.51 7.38
C THR A 209 -18.69 -2.53 8.53
N TYR A 210 -19.38 -2.97 9.59
CA TYR A 210 -19.54 -2.18 10.82
C TYR A 210 -18.19 -1.83 11.47
N PHE A 211 -17.26 -2.79 11.55
CA PHE A 211 -15.95 -2.55 12.12
C PHE A 211 -15.12 -1.55 11.30
N SER A 212 -15.24 -1.58 9.98
CA SER A 212 -14.61 -0.58 9.10
C SER A 212 -15.20 0.81 9.30
N MET A 213 -16.52 0.93 9.48
CA MET A 213 -17.15 2.20 9.85
C MET A 213 -16.74 2.70 11.24
N TYR A 214 -16.52 1.82 12.21
CA TYR A 214 -15.88 2.20 13.47
C TYR A 214 -14.49 2.82 13.25
N LYS A 215 -13.64 2.18 12.43
CA LYS A 215 -12.30 2.70 12.12
C LYS A 215 -12.37 4.08 11.46
N LEU A 216 -13.29 4.26 10.52
CA LEU A 216 -13.55 5.53 9.84
C LEU A 216 -13.99 6.62 10.83
N ALA A 217 -15.03 6.37 11.62
CA ALA A 217 -15.52 7.33 12.61
C ALA A 217 -14.51 7.65 13.72
N LYS A 218 -13.58 6.72 14.02
CA LYS A 218 -12.49 6.96 14.97
C LYS A 218 -11.37 7.81 14.37
N MET A 219 -10.94 7.51 13.15
CA MET A 219 -9.80 8.17 12.52
C MET A 219 -10.19 9.49 11.86
N TYR A 220 -11.40 9.59 11.31
CA TYR A 220 -11.88 10.73 10.54
C TYR A 220 -13.23 11.24 11.08
N PRO A 221 -13.32 11.64 12.37
CA PRO A 221 -14.59 11.96 13.03
C PRO A 221 -15.34 13.13 12.40
N ASP A 222 -14.61 14.09 11.81
CA ASP A 222 -15.18 15.32 11.24
C ASP A 222 -15.30 15.26 9.70
N MET A 223 -15.09 14.09 9.09
CA MET A 223 -15.06 13.96 7.63
C MET A 223 -16.45 13.92 7.00
N VAL A 224 -17.42 13.36 7.71
CA VAL A 224 -18.84 13.28 7.33
C VAL A 224 -19.68 13.37 8.60
N ASP A 225 -20.97 13.67 8.45
CA ASP A 225 -21.94 13.55 9.52
C ASP A 225 -22.33 12.08 9.69
N TYR A 226 -21.56 11.32 10.46
CA TYR A 226 -21.86 9.91 10.76
C TYR A 226 -23.23 9.78 11.43
N ILE A 227 -24.05 8.84 10.96
CA ILE A 227 -25.40 8.56 11.49
C ILE A 227 -25.32 8.16 12.96
N HIS A 228 -24.27 7.42 13.34
CA HIS A 228 -24.06 6.94 14.71
C HIS A 228 -22.69 7.31 15.24
N PRO A 229 -22.52 7.41 16.58
CA PRO A 229 -21.19 7.53 17.17
C PRO A 229 -20.36 6.27 16.92
N ARG A 230 -19.04 6.41 16.89
CA ARG A 230 -18.09 5.30 16.60
C ARG A 230 -18.35 4.03 17.42
N THR A 231 -18.71 4.17 18.69
CA THR A 231 -18.94 3.05 19.61
C THR A 231 -20.18 2.23 19.24
N THR A 232 -21.20 2.82 18.61
CA THR A 232 -22.36 2.09 18.10
C THR A 232 -21.95 1.12 16.99
N TYR A 233 -21.14 1.56 16.02
CA TYR A 233 -20.64 0.67 14.97
C TYR A 233 -19.80 -0.48 15.55
N LEU A 234 -18.93 -0.18 16.54
CA LEU A 234 -18.10 -1.21 17.19
C LEU A 234 -18.95 -2.23 17.96
N LEU A 235 -19.96 -1.78 18.71
CA LEU A 235 -20.83 -2.68 19.47
C LEU A 235 -21.76 -3.49 18.58
N ARG A 236 -22.25 -2.93 17.45
CA ARG A 236 -22.98 -3.70 16.43
C ARG A 236 -22.09 -4.78 15.82
N ALA A 237 -20.84 -4.45 15.45
CA ALA A 237 -19.87 -5.45 14.99
C ALA A 237 -19.66 -6.58 16.01
N TYR A 238 -19.45 -6.24 17.28
CA TYR A 238 -19.32 -7.21 18.36
C TYR A 238 -20.57 -8.08 18.54
N ASN A 239 -21.76 -7.49 18.59
CA ASN A 239 -23.00 -8.25 18.85
C ASN A 239 -23.35 -9.19 17.70
N ILE A 240 -23.10 -8.79 16.45
CA ILE A 240 -23.24 -9.68 15.28
C ILE A 240 -22.22 -10.82 15.34
N PHE A 241 -20.95 -10.52 15.67
CA PHE A 241 -19.94 -11.55 15.90
C PHE A 241 -20.37 -12.51 17.02
N LYS A 242 -20.93 -12.00 18.12
CA LYS A 242 -21.42 -12.82 19.23
C LYS A 242 -22.58 -13.72 18.79
N ALA A 243 -23.53 -13.19 18.02
CA ALA A 243 -24.70 -13.92 17.53
C ALA A 243 -24.33 -15.11 16.63
N LEU A 244 -23.27 -15.00 15.83
CA LEU A 244 -22.70 -16.12 15.04
C LEU A 244 -22.36 -17.35 15.89
N TYR A 245 -21.98 -17.15 17.15
CA TYR A 245 -21.51 -18.23 18.03
C TYR A 245 -22.52 -18.62 19.12
N ASP A 246 -23.28 -17.66 19.64
CA ASP A 246 -24.28 -17.90 20.69
C ASP A 246 -25.67 -18.24 20.14
N GLY A 247 -25.98 -17.80 18.92
CA GLY A 247 -27.26 -18.03 18.27
C GLY A 247 -27.38 -19.42 17.63
N PRO A 248 -28.56 -19.78 17.08
CA PRO A 248 -28.79 -21.02 16.35
C PRO A 248 -28.19 -20.99 14.93
N VAL A 249 -26.94 -20.54 14.82
CA VAL A 249 -26.21 -20.33 13.57
C VAL A 249 -25.33 -21.55 13.29
N ALA A 250 -25.38 -22.07 12.06
CA ALA A 250 -24.52 -23.14 11.59
C ALA A 250 -23.20 -22.57 11.00
N TYR A 251 -22.26 -23.45 10.66
CA TYR A 251 -20.97 -23.06 10.08
C TYR A 251 -20.17 -22.08 10.96
N ASN A 252 -19.95 -22.41 12.23
CA ASN A 252 -19.28 -21.53 13.20
C ASN A 252 -18.07 -22.18 13.89
N TRP A 253 -18.30 -23.11 14.82
CA TRP A 253 -17.29 -23.67 15.72
C TRP A 253 -16.29 -24.61 15.06
N ASN A 254 -16.71 -25.29 13.99
CA ASN A 254 -15.93 -26.31 13.29
C ASN A 254 -15.68 -25.93 11.82
N THR A 255 -15.87 -24.65 11.48
CA THR A 255 -15.80 -24.14 10.11
C THR A 255 -14.97 -22.86 10.09
N GLY A 256 -13.94 -22.82 9.25
CA GLY A 256 -13.22 -21.57 9.00
C GLY A 256 -14.08 -20.67 8.10
N LEU A 257 -14.37 -19.45 8.54
CA LEU A 257 -15.18 -18.51 7.77
C LEU A 257 -14.31 -17.45 7.09
N MET A 258 -14.91 -16.80 6.11
CA MET A 258 -14.28 -15.80 5.27
C MET A 258 -14.29 -14.42 5.91
N GLY A 259 -13.12 -13.86 6.26
CA GLY A 259 -13.00 -12.51 6.82
C GLY A 259 -12.81 -12.45 8.33
N GLU A 260 -12.43 -13.55 8.98
CA GLU A 260 -12.18 -13.56 10.43
C GLU A 260 -10.84 -12.93 10.83
N MET A 261 -9.98 -12.58 9.86
CA MET A 261 -8.66 -11.94 10.09
C MET A 261 -8.77 -10.59 10.81
N SER A 262 -9.94 -9.95 10.81
CA SER A 262 -10.18 -8.72 11.59
C SER A 262 -10.32 -8.96 13.08
N THR A 263 -10.50 -10.21 13.54
CA THR A 263 -10.78 -10.54 14.94
C THR A 263 -9.76 -9.94 15.93
N PRO A 264 -8.44 -10.01 15.71
CA PRO A 264 -7.47 -9.35 16.58
C PRO A 264 -7.64 -7.83 16.65
N GLU A 265 -7.98 -7.18 15.53
CA GLU A 265 -8.23 -5.73 15.47
C GLU A 265 -9.51 -5.35 16.23
N ILE A 266 -10.57 -6.16 16.14
CA ILE A 266 -11.83 -5.96 16.88
C ILE A 266 -11.58 -6.07 18.39
N ILE A 267 -10.84 -7.11 18.84
CA ILE A 267 -10.46 -7.27 20.27
C ILE A 267 -9.67 -6.05 20.76
N LYS A 268 -8.70 -5.58 19.96
CA LYS A 268 -7.90 -4.39 20.28
C LYS A 268 -8.80 -3.16 20.41
N ALA A 269 -9.67 -2.90 19.44
CA ALA A 269 -10.60 -1.77 19.46
C ALA A 269 -11.53 -1.79 20.67
N LEU A 270 -12.12 -2.94 21.00
CA LEU A 270 -12.98 -3.09 22.17
C LEU A 270 -12.23 -2.75 23.46
N ARG A 271 -10.97 -3.19 23.60
CA ARG A 271 -10.14 -2.83 24.77
C ARG A 271 -9.83 -1.35 24.82
N GLU A 272 -9.49 -0.75 23.68
CA GLU A 272 -9.18 0.68 23.58
C GLU A 272 -10.39 1.58 23.92
N GLU A 273 -11.62 1.15 23.59
CA GLU A 273 -12.86 1.84 23.97
C GLU A 273 -13.41 1.43 25.35
N GLY A 274 -12.68 0.60 26.12
CA GLY A 274 -13.06 0.19 27.47
C GLY A 274 -14.04 -0.99 27.58
N TYR A 275 -14.44 -1.59 26.46
CA TYR A 275 -15.31 -2.79 26.39
C TYR A 275 -14.54 -4.10 26.64
N THR A 276 -13.87 -4.17 27.80
CA THR A 276 -12.99 -5.30 28.14
C THR A 276 -13.76 -6.62 28.25
N SER A 277 -15.00 -6.62 28.77
CA SER A 277 -15.83 -7.83 28.87
C SER A 277 -16.17 -8.41 27.50
N GLN A 278 -16.53 -7.56 26.54
CA GLN A 278 -16.83 -7.92 25.16
C GLN A 278 -15.57 -8.45 24.46
N ALA A 279 -14.43 -7.79 24.67
CA ALA A 279 -13.14 -8.28 24.15
C ALA A 279 -12.80 -9.68 24.69
N ASN A 280 -13.02 -9.91 25.99
CA ASN A 280 -12.78 -11.21 26.62
C ASN A 280 -13.76 -12.29 26.15
N ASP A 281 -15.02 -11.92 25.84
CA ASP A 281 -15.99 -12.84 25.24
C ASP A 281 -15.52 -13.34 23.87
N ILE A 282 -15.08 -12.43 22.97
CA ILE A 282 -14.49 -12.81 21.68
C ILE A 282 -13.29 -13.75 21.89
N VAL A 283 -12.36 -13.40 22.79
CA VAL A 283 -11.19 -14.25 23.07
C VAL A 283 -11.61 -15.65 23.52
N SER A 284 -12.62 -15.75 24.39
CA SER A 284 -13.13 -17.04 24.86
C SER A 284 -13.71 -17.87 23.72
N LYS A 285 -14.55 -17.27 22.87
CA LYS A 285 -15.12 -17.92 21.68
C LYS A 285 -14.01 -18.38 20.72
N MET A 286 -13.02 -17.54 20.46
CA MET A 286 -11.90 -17.90 19.57
C MET A 286 -11.02 -19.01 20.16
N ASN A 287 -10.86 -19.08 21.48
CA ASN A 287 -10.18 -20.21 22.14
C ASN A 287 -10.98 -21.51 21.97
N THR A 288 -12.31 -21.48 22.10
CA THR A 288 -13.17 -22.64 21.84
C THR A 288 -13.04 -23.10 20.39
N LYS A 289 -13.17 -22.20 19.42
CA LYS A 289 -13.00 -22.52 17.99
C LYS A 289 -11.60 -23.07 17.71
N TYR A 290 -10.54 -22.45 18.23
CA TYR A 290 -9.17 -22.95 18.12
C TYR A 290 -9.02 -24.38 18.66
N ASN A 291 -9.63 -24.71 19.80
CA ASN A 291 -9.58 -26.05 20.37
C ASN A 291 -10.20 -27.12 19.46
N ASN A 292 -11.17 -26.76 18.62
CA ASN A 292 -11.77 -27.67 17.65
C ASN A 292 -10.83 -27.95 16.47
N PHE A 293 -9.99 -26.98 16.07
CA PHE A 293 -9.05 -27.12 14.95
C PHE A 293 -7.69 -27.69 15.36
N LYS A 294 -7.14 -27.30 16.52
CA LYS A 294 -5.72 -27.50 16.86
C LYS A 294 -5.24 -28.95 16.84
N ASN A 295 -6.15 -29.90 17.12
CA ASN A 295 -5.86 -31.33 17.18
C ASN A 295 -6.27 -32.09 15.90
N THR A 296 -6.84 -31.40 14.91
CA THR A 296 -7.21 -32.01 13.64
C THR A 296 -5.97 -32.27 12.78
N THR A 297 -6.02 -33.33 11.95
CA THR A 297 -4.94 -33.63 11.00
C THR A 297 -4.76 -32.49 9.99
N TYR A 298 -5.87 -31.92 9.53
CA TYR A 298 -5.96 -30.86 8.53
C TYR A 298 -6.67 -29.62 9.12
N PRO A 299 -5.94 -28.73 9.80
CA PRO A 299 -6.51 -27.62 10.56
C PRO A 299 -6.88 -26.44 9.65
N TYR A 300 -7.81 -26.67 8.72
CA TYR A 300 -8.29 -25.68 7.74
C TYR A 300 -9.61 -26.11 7.07
N GLY A 301 -10.42 -26.95 7.73
CA GLY A 301 -11.71 -27.40 7.19
C GLY A 301 -12.73 -26.27 7.03
N SER A 302 -13.54 -26.35 5.97
CA SER A 302 -14.61 -25.42 5.62
C SER A 302 -15.84 -26.14 5.02
N GLU A 303 -16.68 -25.47 4.23
CA GLU A 303 -17.93 -26.01 3.65
C GLU A 303 -17.74 -27.28 2.80
N TYR A 304 -16.74 -27.30 1.90
CA TYR A 304 -16.47 -28.42 1.01
C TYR A 304 -15.09 -29.03 1.24
N ASN A 305 -14.94 -30.31 0.91
CA ASN A 305 -13.69 -31.07 1.08
C ASN A 305 -12.54 -30.66 0.14
N TYR A 306 -12.81 -29.76 -0.82
CA TYR A 306 -11.85 -29.24 -1.80
C TYR A 306 -11.84 -27.71 -1.86
N ASP A 307 -12.47 -27.06 -0.89
CA ASP A 307 -12.61 -25.62 -0.84
C ASP A 307 -11.49 -24.95 -0.01
N ASN A 308 -11.20 -23.72 -0.39
CA ASN A 308 -10.06 -22.90 -0.02
C ASN A 308 -10.51 -21.71 0.86
N THR A 309 -11.59 -21.88 1.62
CA THR A 309 -12.26 -20.81 2.37
C THR A 309 -11.80 -20.69 3.82
N GLY A 310 -11.41 -21.79 4.46
CA GLY A 310 -11.13 -21.80 5.90
C GLY A 310 -9.74 -21.33 6.31
N GLU A 311 -8.78 -21.24 5.38
CA GLU A 311 -7.36 -21.05 5.73
C GLU A 311 -7.06 -19.73 6.39
N GLU A 312 -7.70 -18.64 5.94
CA GLU A 312 -7.49 -17.31 6.50
C GLU A 312 -7.89 -17.30 7.99
N SER A 313 -9.12 -17.70 8.29
CA SER A 313 -9.65 -17.76 9.65
C SER A 313 -8.80 -18.65 10.55
N VAL A 314 -8.50 -19.85 10.08
CA VAL A 314 -7.83 -20.83 10.91
C VAL A 314 -6.34 -20.49 11.09
N TYR A 315 -5.73 -19.79 10.13
CA TYR A 315 -4.41 -19.18 10.30
C TYR A 315 -4.44 -18.07 11.35
N THR A 316 -5.46 -17.21 11.32
CA THR A 316 -5.69 -16.16 12.33
C THR A 316 -5.81 -16.78 13.74
N LEU A 317 -6.61 -17.84 13.90
CA LEU A 317 -6.73 -18.57 15.18
C LEU A 317 -5.39 -19.13 15.67
N ALA A 318 -4.63 -19.77 14.76
CA ALA A 318 -3.33 -20.32 15.09
C ALA A 318 -2.34 -19.23 15.53
N LYS A 319 -2.32 -18.09 14.82
CA LYS A 319 -1.50 -16.93 15.14
C LYS A 319 -1.86 -16.31 16.49
N MET A 320 -3.15 -16.12 16.78
CA MET A 320 -3.62 -15.64 18.09
C MET A 320 -3.17 -16.53 19.26
N ASN A 321 -2.92 -17.82 18.99
CA ASN A 321 -2.48 -18.82 19.97
C ASN A 321 -0.99 -19.17 19.86
N ASN A 322 -0.20 -18.43 19.05
CA ASN A 322 1.22 -18.70 18.79
C ASN A 322 1.53 -20.15 18.35
N ASN A 323 0.59 -20.81 17.65
CA ASN A 323 0.74 -22.19 17.20
C ASN A 323 1.43 -22.25 15.83
N LEU A 324 2.77 -22.15 15.83
CA LEU A 324 3.59 -22.17 14.62
C LEU A 324 3.43 -23.45 13.79
N SER A 325 3.17 -24.59 14.43
CA SER A 325 2.95 -25.86 13.71
C SER A 325 1.69 -25.81 12.84
N MET A 326 0.59 -25.30 13.39
CA MET A 326 -0.66 -25.12 12.67
C MET A 326 -0.54 -24.05 11.58
N MET A 327 0.10 -22.91 11.86
CA MET A 327 0.40 -21.89 10.86
C MET A 327 1.23 -22.44 9.70
N GLY A 328 2.26 -23.24 10.00
CA GLY A 328 3.13 -23.86 8.99
C GLY A 328 2.40 -24.86 8.10
N LYS A 329 1.50 -25.68 8.66
CA LYS A 329 0.64 -26.59 7.89
C LYS A 329 -0.27 -25.83 6.93
N ILE A 330 -0.89 -24.74 7.40
CA ILE A 330 -1.79 -23.91 6.58
C ILE A 330 -1.00 -23.21 5.46
N ASN A 331 0.14 -22.56 5.77
CA ASN A 331 1.00 -21.95 4.75
C ASN A 331 1.45 -22.98 3.70
N THR A 332 1.84 -24.19 4.12
CA THR A 332 2.20 -25.28 3.20
C THR A 332 1.03 -25.64 2.28
N LYS A 333 -0.18 -25.78 2.82
CA LYS A 333 -1.39 -26.08 2.04
C LYS A 333 -1.73 -24.96 1.05
N VAL A 334 -1.72 -23.71 1.48
CA VAL A 334 -2.02 -22.56 0.61
C VAL A 334 -1.04 -22.50 -0.56
N ARG A 335 0.25 -22.76 -0.31
CA ARG A 335 1.28 -22.83 -1.38
C ARG A 335 1.11 -24.04 -2.29
N ALA A 336 0.78 -25.22 -1.74
CA ALA A 336 0.63 -26.46 -2.51
C ALA A 336 -0.52 -26.40 -3.53
N THR A 337 -1.52 -25.54 -3.31
CA THR A 337 -2.65 -25.34 -4.23
C THR A 337 -2.39 -24.28 -5.31
N ARG A 338 -1.16 -23.74 -5.40
CA ARG A 338 -0.82 -22.62 -6.30
C ARG A 338 0.28 -23.00 -7.28
N GLY A 339 0.09 -22.63 -8.54
CA GLY A 339 1.07 -22.85 -9.60
C GLY A 339 2.16 -21.80 -9.67
N ALA A 340 3.28 -22.13 -10.32
CA ALA A 340 4.35 -21.20 -10.70
C ALA A 340 4.58 -21.18 -12.23
N MET A 341 3.63 -21.71 -13.00
CA MET A 341 3.68 -21.77 -14.46
C MET A 341 3.63 -20.35 -15.06
N PRO A 342 4.22 -20.12 -16.25
CA PRO A 342 4.24 -18.79 -16.88
C PRO A 342 2.92 -18.39 -17.54
N LEU A 343 1.83 -18.53 -16.79
CA LEU A 343 0.44 -18.26 -17.15
C LEU A 343 -0.16 -17.43 -16.02
N TRP A 344 -0.56 -16.19 -16.33
CA TRP A 344 -1.11 -15.27 -15.33
C TRP A 344 -2.29 -15.85 -14.54
N TYR A 345 -3.11 -16.70 -15.15
CA TYR A 345 -4.27 -17.33 -14.52
C TYR A 345 -3.98 -18.60 -13.70
N PHE A 346 -2.72 -19.03 -13.64
CA PHE A 346 -2.25 -20.12 -12.78
C PHE A 346 -1.17 -19.68 -11.78
N TYR A 347 -0.42 -18.62 -12.09
CA TYR A 347 0.70 -18.17 -11.27
C TYR A 347 0.21 -17.58 -9.95
N SER A 348 0.45 -18.28 -8.84
CA SER A 348 -0.06 -17.95 -7.50
C SER A 348 -1.58 -17.92 -7.34
N VAL A 349 -2.32 -18.43 -8.33
CA VAL A 349 -3.79 -18.56 -8.26
C VAL A 349 -4.12 -19.95 -7.68
N PRO A 350 -4.96 -20.03 -6.62
CA PRO A 350 -5.41 -21.31 -6.09
C PRO A 350 -6.14 -22.10 -7.16
N VAL A 351 -5.85 -23.39 -7.26
CA VAL A 351 -6.74 -24.33 -7.93
C VAL A 351 -7.82 -24.80 -6.97
N THR A 352 -9.07 -24.80 -7.42
CA THR A 352 -10.23 -25.36 -6.70
C THR A 352 -10.74 -26.61 -7.41
N ILE A 353 -11.52 -27.43 -6.70
CA ILE A 353 -12.21 -28.60 -7.27
C ILE A 353 -11.27 -29.47 -8.13
N THR A 354 -10.15 -29.91 -7.56
CA THR A 354 -9.17 -30.77 -8.26
C THR A 354 -8.50 -30.18 -9.51
N GLY A 355 -8.50 -28.86 -9.69
CA GLY A 355 -7.86 -28.21 -10.84
C GLY A 355 -8.79 -27.93 -12.02
N GLU A 356 -10.09 -27.82 -11.75
CA GLU A 356 -11.08 -27.59 -12.79
C GLU A 356 -10.89 -26.23 -13.50
N PRO A 357 -10.89 -26.21 -14.85
CA PRO A 357 -10.51 -25.04 -15.63
C PRO A 357 -11.58 -23.97 -15.83
N TRP A 358 -12.76 -24.18 -15.27
CA TRP A 358 -13.86 -23.23 -15.40
C TRP A 358 -13.95 -22.24 -14.23
N TRP A 359 -13.16 -22.41 -13.16
CA TRP A 359 -13.30 -21.60 -11.94
C TRP A 359 -11.95 -21.19 -11.32
N ASN A 360 -11.44 -20.04 -11.76
CA ASN A 360 -10.20 -19.41 -11.29
C ASN A 360 -10.48 -18.00 -10.74
N PHE A 361 -9.52 -17.42 -10.02
CA PHE A 361 -9.64 -16.08 -9.43
C PHE A 361 -10.82 -15.90 -8.47
N GLN A 362 -11.16 -16.94 -7.72
CA GLN A 362 -11.99 -16.77 -6.53
C GLN A 362 -11.37 -15.72 -5.59
N TYR A 363 -12.19 -15.17 -4.70
CA TYR A 363 -11.79 -14.30 -3.60
C TYR A 363 -10.61 -14.84 -2.75
N THR A 364 -10.38 -16.16 -2.78
CA THR A 364 -9.35 -16.86 -2.01
C THR A 364 -7.92 -16.54 -2.46
N VAL A 365 -7.72 -15.96 -3.66
CA VAL A 365 -6.36 -15.68 -4.17
C VAL A 365 -5.60 -14.79 -3.19
N ALA A 366 -6.14 -13.59 -2.94
CA ALA A 366 -5.57 -12.63 -2.00
C ALA A 366 -5.92 -12.97 -0.55
N LEU A 367 -7.14 -13.41 -0.26
CA LEU A 367 -7.54 -13.64 1.12
C LEU A 367 -6.69 -14.72 1.81
N GLN A 368 -6.45 -15.86 1.16
CA GLN A 368 -5.51 -16.86 1.69
C GLN A 368 -4.05 -16.42 1.55
N GLY A 369 -3.78 -15.49 0.63
CA GLY A 369 -2.49 -14.82 0.49
C GLY A 369 -2.00 -14.19 1.79
N TYR A 370 -2.91 -13.83 2.70
CA TYR A 370 -2.60 -13.44 4.08
C TYR A 370 -1.68 -14.44 4.82
N ALA A 371 -1.96 -15.74 4.73
CA ALA A 371 -1.14 -16.76 5.39
C ALA A 371 0.28 -16.81 4.81
N MET A 372 0.41 -16.60 3.49
CA MET A 372 1.70 -16.55 2.80
C MET A 372 2.48 -15.27 3.13
N ASP A 373 1.80 -14.12 3.18
CA ASP A 373 2.37 -12.82 3.52
C ASP A 373 2.95 -12.82 4.93
N ASP A 374 2.13 -13.23 5.91
CA ASP A 374 2.55 -13.26 7.30
C ASP A 374 3.69 -14.24 7.54
N TRP A 375 3.65 -15.41 6.88
CA TRP A 375 4.72 -16.40 6.96
C TRP A 375 6.04 -15.89 6.39
N VAL A 376 6.02 -15.26 5.20
CA VAL A 376 7.25 -14.73 4.58
C VAL A 376 7.90 -13.66 5.44
N ARG A 377 7.09 -12.77 6.03
CA ARG A 377 7.61 -11.70 6.87
C ARG A 377 8.17 -12.22 8.19
N ASN A 378 7.57 -13.22 8.82
CA ASN A 378 7.88 -13.55 10.22
C ASN A 378 8.55 -14.91 10.45
N HIS A 379 8.39 -15.87 9.54
CA HIS A 379 8.73 -17.28 9.84
C HIS A 379 9.52 -17.99 8.73
N SER A 380 9.51 -17.47 7.51
CA SER A 380 10.22 -18.09 6.38
C SER A 380 11.73 -18.01 6.53
N ALA A 381 12.38 -19.15 6.25
CA ALA A 381 13.83 -19.29 6.17
C ALA A 381 14.40 -18.93 4.79
N ASN A 382 13.56 -18.85 3.74
CA ASN A 382 13.95 -18.45 2.38
C ASN A 382 12.97 -17.38 1.85
N PRO A 383 12.83 -16.25 2.56
CA PRO A 383 11.73 -15.32 2.34
C PRO A 383 11.77 -14.68 0.95
N GLU A 384 12.94 -14.44 0.36
CA GLU A 384 13.08 -13.79 -0.94
C GLU A 384 12.51 -14.63 -2.09
N VAL A 385 12.75 -15.95 -2.04
CA VAL A 385 12.24 -16.89 -3.05
C VAL A 385 10.73 -17.09 -2.86
N GLU A 386 10.28 -17.25 -1.62
CA GLU A 386 8.86 -17.42 -1.31
C GLU A 386 8.03 -16.16 -1.62
N GLN A 387 8.65 -14.98 -1.51
CA GLN A 387 8.03 -13.68 -1.80
C GLN A 387 7.54 -13.57 -3.24
N ARG A 388 8.20 -14.23 -4.20
CA ARG A 388 7.82 -14.19 -5.63
C ARG A 388 6.39 -14.67 -5.87
N LEU A 389 5.96 -15.71 -5.16
CA LEU A 389 4.58 -16.21 -5.22
C LEU A 389 3.68 -15.45 -4.25
N THR A 390 4.17 -15.12 -3.06
CA THR A 390 3.41 -14.35 -2.06
C THR A 390 2.93 -13.01 -2.61
N TYR A 391 3.78 -12.24 -3.28
CA TYR A 391 3.36 -10.93 -3.78
C TYR A 391 2.37 -11.05 -4.95
N ALA A 392 2.56 -12.05 -5.81
CA ALA A 392 1.63 -12.30 -6.92
C ALA A 392 0.21 -12.60 -6.42
N SER A 393 0.04 -13.23 -5.25
CA SER A 393 -1.30 -13.46 -4.69
C SER A 393 -1.96 -12.17 -4.18
N LYS A 394 -1.17 -11.19 -3.70
CA LYS A 394 -1.69 -9.85 -3.34
C LYS A 394 -2.33 -9.13 -4.52
N LEU A 395 -1.75 -9.29 -5.72
CA LEU A 395 -2.25 -8.66 -6.95
C LEU A 395 -3.37 -9.45 -7.64
N GLY A 396 -3.52 -10.74 -7.35
CA GLY A 396 -4.39 -11.65 -8.08
C GLY A 396 -5.82 -11.13 -8.26
N ASN A 397 -6.52 -10.83 -7.16
CA ASN A 397 -7.91 -10.35 -7.24
C ASN A 397 -8.06 -8.95 -7.82
N LEU A 398 -7.01 -8.12 -7.87
CA LEU A 398 -7.08 -6.80 -8.52
C LEU A 398 -7.32 -6.92 -10.03
N SER A 399 -6.99 -8.05 -10.63
CA SER A 399 -7.27 -8.31 -12.06
C SER A 399 -8.76 -8.43 -12.39
N ALA A 400 -9.62 -8.60 -11.39
CA ALA A 400 -11.07 -8.61 -11.52
C ALA A 400 -11.65 -7.21 -11.80
N ILE A 401 -10.94 -6.13 -11.46
CA ILE A 401 -11.40 -4.75 -11.70
C ILE A 401 -11.26 -4.42 -13.18
N ASN A 402 -12.38 -4.17 -13.85
CA ASN A 402 -12.40 -3.80 -15.24
C ASN A 402 -11.95 -2.34 -15.44
N SER A 403 -10.81 -2.15 -16.09
CA SER A 403 -10.31 -0.86 -16.57
C SER A 403 -10.36 -0.75 -18.10
N GLY A 404 -11.14 -1.63 -18.74
CA GLY A 404 -11.28 -1.76 -20.20
C GLY A 404 -10.78 -3.09 -20.76
N GLN A 405 -10.05 -3.87 -19.96
CA GLN A 405 -9.47 -5.14 -20.40
C GLN A 405 -10.41 -6.34 -20.31
N ILE A 406 -11.46 -6.24 -19.48
CA ILE A 406 -12.49 -7.29 -19.36
C ILE A 406 -13.62 -6.97 -20.34
N SER A 407 -14.26 -5.82 -20.14
CA SER A 407 -15.23 -5.21 -21.04
C SER A 407 -14.75 -3.81 -21.43
N SER A 408 -14.77 -3.52 -22.73
CA SER A 408 -14.44 -2.20 -23.27
C SER A 408 -15.63 -1.24 -23.28
N ASP A 409 -16.82 -1.68 -22.86
CA ASP A 409 -18.00 -0.82 -22.76
C ASP A 409 -17.73 0.28 -21.71
N PRO A 410 -17.90 1.57 -22.03
CA PRO A 410 -17.75 2.65 -21.06
C PRO A 410 -18.60 2.48 -19.79
N ALA A 411 -19.77 1.83 -19.88
CA ALA A 411 -20.65 1.57 -18.75
C ALA A 411 -20.10 0.52 -17.77
N ASP A 412 -19.14 -0.29 -18.19
CA ASP A 412 -18.50 -1.33 -17.37
C ASP A 412 -17.16 -0.91 -16.77
N ILE A 413 -16.65 0.27 -17.12
CA ILE A 413 -15.35 0.73 -16.64
C ILE A 413 -15.44 1.06 -15.15
N GLY A 414 -14.79 0.22 -14.33
CA GLY A 414 -14.87 0.24 -12.88
C GLY A 414 -15.73 -0.88 -12.29
N ALA A 415 -16.46 -1.66 -13.08
CA ALA A 415 -17.11 -2.87 -12.60
C ALA A 415 -16.08 -3.98 -12.28
N VAL A 416 -16.49 -5.00 -11.54
CA VAL A 416 -15.68 -6.18 -11.23
C VAL A 416 -16.30 -7.45 -11.79
N ALA A 417 -15.45 -8.42 -12.13
CA ALA A 417 -15.83 -9.75 -12.57
C ALA A 417 -15.61 -10.79 -11.45
N TRP A 418 -16.56 -11.71 -11.27
CA TRP A 418 -16.59 -12.64 -10.14
C TRP A 418 -15.46 -13.66 -10.20
N THR A 419 -15.32 -14.33 -11.35
CA THR A 419 -14.31 -15.37 -11.56
C THR A 419 -13.89 -15.42 -13.02
N TYR A 420 -12.77 -16.10 -13.27
CA TYR A 420 -12.21 -16.34 -14.59
C TYR A 420 -12.35 -17.82 -14.97
N GLN A 421 -12.53 -18.09 -16.26
CA GLN A 421 -12.45 -19.41 -16.86
C GLN A 421 -11.22 -19.47 -17.77
N MET A 422 -10.37 -20.47 -17.54
CA MET A 422 -9.14 -20.67 -18.31
C MET A 422 -9.29 -21.57 -19.54
N THR A 423 -10.41 -22.28 -19.69
CA THR A 423 -10.73 -23.06 -20.90
C THR A 423 -11.52 -22.27 -21.93
N LYS A 424 -11.40 -22.69 -23.20
CA LYS A 424 -12.31 -22.26 -24.25
C LYS A 424 -13.72 -22.83 -24.03
N GLY A 425 -14.74 -22.10 -24.48
CA GLY A 425 -16.14 -22.43 -24.27
C GLY A 425 -16.84 -21.35 -23.44
N ASN A 426 -18.14 -21.51 -23.20
CA ASN A 426 -18.90 -20.60 -22.35
C ASN A 426 -19.58 -21.39 -21.23
N HIS A 427 -18.90 -21.53 -20.08
CA HIS A 427 -19.55 -21.92 -18.84
C HIS A 427 -19.88 -20.64 -18.07
N GLY A 428 -20.93 -19.93 -18.53
CA GLY A 428 -21.47 -18.75 -17.83
C GLY A 428 -21.80 -19.05 -16.37
N ALA A 429 -22.17 -18.03 -15.60
CA ALA A 429 -22.46 -18.22 -14.18
C ALA A 429 -23.61 -19.25 -14.01
N LEU A 430 -23.30 -20.43 -13.47
CA LEU A 430 -24.24 -21.56 -13.34
C LEU A 430 -25.41 -21.15 -12.42
N GLY A 431 -26.54 -20.77 -13.01
CA GLY A 431 -27.79 -20.52 -12.28
C GLY A 431 -27.95 -19.14 -11.63
N VAL A 432 -26.96 -18.24 -11.70
CA VAL A 432 -26.99 -16.95 -10.95
C VAL A 432 -27.00 -15.69 -11.80
N GLY A 433 -27.22 -15.83 -13.11
CA GLY A 433 -27.36 -14.71 -14.04
C GLY A 433 -27.12 -15.06 -15.51
N GLY A 434 -26.52 -16.23 -15.80
CA GLY A 434 -26.14 -16.62 -17.16
C GLY A 434 -25.14 -15.63 -17.77
N GLY A 435 -25.13 -15.52 -19.10
CA GLY A 435 -24.34 -14.51 -19.83
C GLY A 435 -23.05 -15.04 -20.49
N PRO A 436 -22.43 -14.22 -21.36
CA PRO A 436 -21.17 -14.53 -22.01
C PRO A 436 -19.98 -14.36 -21.06
N LEU A 437 -18.84 -14.94 -21.43
CA LEU A 437 -17.55 -14.58 -20.85
C LEU A 437 -16.97 -13.36 -21.57
N PHE A 438 -16.39 -12.44 -20.79
CA PHE A 438 -15.72 -11.23 -21.22
C PHE A 438 -14.21 -11.45 -21.14
N ASN A 439 -13.58 -11.82 -22.25
CA ASN A 439 -12.15 -12.21 -22.26
C ASN A 439 -11.83 -13.31 -21.22
N GLY A 440 -12.74 -14.28 -21.05
CA GLY A 440 -12.62 -15.37 -20.07
C GLY A 440 -13.20 -15.05 -18.69
N TRP A 441 -13.57 -13.81 -18.39
CA TRP A 441 -14.16 -13.39 -17.12
C TRP A 441 -15.68 -13.50 -17.11
N ARG A 442 -16.26 -13.86 -15.97
CA ARG A 442 -17.71 -13.76 -15.74
C ARG A 442 -18.07 -12.32 -15.37
N GLY A 443 -18.78 -11.64 -16.26
CA GLY A 443 -19.13 -10.22 -16.13
C GLY A 443 -20.24 -9.93 -15.11
N MET A 444 -20.12 -10.49 -13.92
CA MET A 444 -20.99 -10.31 -12.76
C MET A 444 -20.08 -10.02 -11.56
N SER A 445 -20.48 -9.16 -10.61
CA SER A 445 -19.61 -8.83 -9.48
C SER A 445 -19.40 -10.01 -8.51
N GLY A 446 -20.49 -10.60 -8.00
CA GLY A 446 -20.44 -11.71 -7.05
C GLY A 446 -19.54 -11.40 -5.87
N GLU A 447 -18.71 -12.37 -5.48
CA GLU A 447 -17.80 -12.23 -4.34
C GLU A 447 -16.43 -11.60 -4.70
N ALA A 448 -16.28 -10.96 -5.88
CA ALA A 448 -15.02 -10.32 -6.26
C ALA A 448 -14.53 -9.33 -5.19
N ASP A 449 -15.46 -8.62 -4.55
CA ASP A 449 -15.18 -7.61 -3.53
C ASP A 449 -14.65 -8.19 -2.22
N LEU A 450 -14.98 -9.45 -1.91
CA LEU A 450 -14.33 -10.17 -0.81
C LEU A 450 -12.85 -10.42 -1.11
N GLY A 451 -12.53 -10.73 -2.36
CA GLY A 451 -11.15 -10.85 -2.83
C GLY A 451 -10.40 -9.52 -2.79
N LEU A 452 -11.07 -8.43 -3.18
CA LEU A 452 -10.49 -7.08 -3.11
C LEU A 452 -10.30 -6.60 -1.67
N TRP A 453 -11.24 -6.93 -0.78
CA TRP A 453 -11.10 -6.70 0.66
C TRP A 453 -9.87 -7.44 1.20
N GLY A 454 -9.73 -8.74 0.89
CA GLY A 454 -8.54 -9.52 1.24
C GLY A 454 -7.24 -8.90 0.71
N ALA A 455 -7.24 -8.43 -0.54
CA ALA A 455 -6.10 -7.75 -1.16
C ALA A 455 -5.71 -6.47 -0.40
N ILE A 456 -6.67 -5.57 -0.15
CA ILE A 456 -6.41 -4.30 0.57
C ILE A 456 -5.78 -4.55 1.95
N LYS A 457 -6.20 -5.60 2.65
CA LYS A 457 -5.65 -5.92 3.97
C LYS A 457 -4.15 -6.30 3.92
N ILE A 458 -3.66 -6.83 2.80
CA ILE A 458 -2.29 -7.37 2.67
C ILE A 458 -1.40 -6.63 1.65
N LEU A 459 -1.95 -5.67 0.89
CA LEU A 459 -1.16 -4.81 0.02
C LEU A 459 -0.12 -4.02 0.83
N SER A 460 1.09 -3.93 0.27
CA SER A 460 2.24 -3.26 0.86
C SER A 460 3.34 -3.08 -0.17
N ALA A 461 4.22 -2.11 0.06
CA ALA A 461 5.51 -2.05 -0.62
C ALA A 461 6.46 -3.05 0.04
N ASP A 462 6.97 -4.02 -0.72
CA ASP A 462 7.91 -5.02 -0.18
C ASP A 462 9.24 -4.94 -0.91
N VAL A 463 10.36 -4.86 -0.18
CA VAL A 463 11.72 -4.83 -0.72
C VAL A 463 12.41 -6.14 -0.38
N ALA A 464 13.05 -6.77 -1.37
CA ALA A 464 13.84 -7.98 -1.15
C ALA A 464 15.13 -7.97 -1.98
N VAL A 465 16.16 -8.65 -1.50
CA VAL A 465 17.38 -8.93 -2.27
C VAL A 465 17.27 -10.32 -2.87
N ASP A 466 16.58 -10.40 -4.01
CA ASP A 466 16.30 -11.66 -4.69
C ASP A 466 17.59 -12.35 -5.19
N PRO A 467 17.76 -13.67 -4.99
CA PRO A 467 19.00 -14.37 -5.37
C PRO A 467 19.27 -14.41 -6.88
N LEU A 468 18.26 -14.18 -7.73
CA LEU A 468 18.41 -14.09 -9.19
C LEU A 468 18.36 -12.64 -9.69
N PHE A 469 17.45 -11.84 -9.16
CA PHE A 469 17.15 -10.50 -9.67
C PHE A 469 17.84 -9.36 -8.92
N GLY A 470 18.56 -9.68 -7.85
CA GLY A 470 19.16 -8.71 -6.93
C GLY A 470 18.08 -7.90 -6.19
N LEU A 471 18.43 -6.67 -5.81
CA LEU A 471 17.49 -5.75 -5.20
C LEU A 471 16.25 -5.53 -6.08
N TYR A 472 15.07 -5.73 -5.50
CA TYR A 472 13.79 -5.57 -6.18
C TYR A 472 12.72 -5.05 -5.22
N GLY A 473 11.87 -4.15 -5.72
CA GLY A 473 10.71 -3.61 -5.03
C GLY A 473 9.43 -4.20 -5.61
N TYR A 474 8.67 -4.92 -4.80
CA TYR A 474 7.34 -5.41 -5.12
C TYR A 474 6.32 -4.34 -4.72
N GLY A 475 5.57 -3.81 -5.69
CA GLY A 475 4.71 -2.64 -5.47
C GLY A 475 5.48 -1.42 -4.99
N ALA A 476 6.73 -1.26 -5.43
CA ALA A 476 7.54 -0.09 -5.16
C ALA A 476 8.66 0.04 -6.17
N GLU A 477 9.15 1.25 -6.36
CA GLU A 477 10.50 1.46 -6.87
C GLU A 477 11.47 1.46 -5.70
N VAL A 478 12.65 0.88 -5.89
CA VAL A 478 13.68 0.84 -4.88
C VAL A 478 15.06 1.02 -5.49
N THR A 479 15.88 1.85 -4.85
CA THR A 479 17.31 1.97 -5.13
C THR A 479 18.09 1.81 -3.83
N LYS A 480 19.38 1.46 -3.94
CA LYS A 480 20.29 1.42 -2.79
C LYS A 480 21.25 2.59 -2.90
N ASN A 481 21.37 3.39 -1.85
CA ASN A 481 22.34 4.48 -1.72
C ASN A 481 23.14 4.27 -0.43
N GLY A 482 24.41 3.93 -0.55
CA GLY A 482 25.21 3.46 0.59
C GLY A 482 24.55 2.24 1.24
N ASP A 483 24.32 2.32 2.55
CA ASP A 483 23.65 1.27 3.34
C ASP A 483 22.14 1.49 3.50
N ASN A 484 21.55 2.38 2.71
CA ASN A 484 20.13 2.70 2.76
C ASN A 484 19.39 2.25 1.50
N TYR A 485 18.18 1.74 1.68
CA TYR A 485 17.20 1.61 0.61
C TYR A 485 16.37 2.89 0.53
N VAL A 486 16.23 3.44 -0.68
CA VAL A 486 15.28 4.52 -0.99
C VAL A 486 14.12 3.92 -1.74
N VAL A 487 12.92 3.99 -1.15
CA VAL A 487 11.71 3.30 -1.57
C VAL A 487 10.63 4.31 -1.93
N VAL A 488 10.03 4.16 -3.10
CA VAL A 488 8.84 4.90 -3.55
C VAL A 488 7.70 3.89 -3.71
N PRO A 489 6.68 3.92 -2.84
CA PRO A 489 5.59 2.94 -2.88
C PRO A 489 4.70 3.10 -4.13
N LYS A 490 4.25 1.96 -4.65
CA LYS A 490 3.31 1.78 -5.77
C LYS A 490 2.27 0.70 -5.47
N ASP A 491 2.16 0.28 -4.22
CA ASP A 491 1.30 -0.81 -3.74
C ASP A 491 -0.18 -0.44 -3.69
N GLY A 492 -0.48 0.86 -3.80
CA GLY A 492 -1.83 1.41 -3.91
C GLY A 492 -2.50 1.77 -2.60
N VAL A 493 -2.04 1.25 -1.46
CA VAL A 493 -2.51 1.67 -0.13
C VAL A 493 -1.55 2.66 0.54
N PHE A 494 -0.25 2.60 0.23
CA PHE A 494 0.76 3.58 0.66
C PHE A 494 0.90 3.71 2.19
N GLN A 495 0.57 2.66 2.94
CA GLN A 495 0.62 2.65 4.42
C GLN A 495 1.63 1.66 5.00
N LYS A 496 2.16 0.73 4.19
CA LYS A 496 3.01 -0.37 4.66
C LYS A 496 4.28 -0.49 3.82
N LEU A 497 5.40 -0.70 4.51
CA LEU A 497 6.70 -1.03 3.92
C LEU A 497 7.27 -2.25 4.64
N ASN A 498 7.70 -3.27 3.89
CA ASN A 498 8.38 -4.45 4.43
C ASN A 498 9.74 -4.64 3.76
N LEU A 499 10.81 -4.62 4.53
CA LEU A 499 12.10 -5.17 4.10
C LEU A 499 12.10 -6.67 4.38
N ILE A 500 11.82 -7.46 3.34
CA ILE A 500 11.61 -8.91 3.43
C ILE A 500 12.89 -9.64 3.84
N THR A 501 14.03 -9.23 3.28
CA THR A 501 15.35 -9.80 3.58
C THR A 501 15.80 -9.46 5.00
N GLU A 502 15.63 -8.20 5.41
CA GLU A 502 16.10 -7.69 6.70
C GLU A 502 15.12 -7.98 7.86
N LYS A 503 13.88 -8.39 7.54
CA LYS A 503 12.79 -8.64 8.50
C LYS A 503 12.40 -7.39 9.29
N LEU A 504 12.40 -6.24 8.61
CA LEU A 504 11.92 -4.96 9.13
C LEU A 504 10.57 -4.61 8.47
N SER A 505 9.61 -4.13 9.25
CA SER A 505 8.35 -3.59 8.71
C SER A 505 7.98 -2.27 9.34
N MET A 506 7.29 -1.42 8.58
CA MET A 506 6.69 -0.16 8.98
C MET A 506 5.22 -0.16 8.53
N ALA A 507 4.31 0.20 9.43
CA ALA A 507 2.88 0.32 9.14
C ALA A 507 2.29 1.58 9.78
N LEU A 508 1.71 2.46 8.97
CA LEU A 508 0.97 3.65 9.41
C LEU A 508 -0.48 3.27 9.74
N GLU A 509 -1.03 3.87 10.80
CA GLU A 509 -2.42 3.61 11.24
C GLU A 509 -3.46 4.35 10.39
N ARG A 510 -3.13 5.58 9.96
CA ARG A 510 -4.07 6.52 9.31
C ARG A 510 -3.49 7.11 8.03
N ASP A 511 -2.34 7.77 8.13
CA ASP A 511 -1.75 8.53 7.03
C ASP A 511 -1.01 7.64 6.04
N THR A 512 -0.57 8.23 4.93
CA THR A 512 0.20 7.54 3.89
C THR A 512 1.64 8.05 3.86
N TYR A 513 2.52 7.39 3.12
CA TYR A 513 3.86 7.90 2.83
C TYR A 513 4.13 7.92 1.32
N THR A 514 4.99 8.84 0.89
CA THR A 514 5.34 9.00 -0.54
C THR A 514 6.75 8.54 -0.87
N THR A 515 7.65 8.56 0.10
CA THR A 515 9.02 8.05 0.01
C THR A 515 9.47 7.53 1.37
N ALA A 516 10.37 6.55 1.40
CA ALA A 516 11.03 6.11 2.61
C ALA A 516 12.50 5.77 2.34
N THR A 517 13.40 6.22 3.21
CA THR A 517 14.80 5.85 3.26
C THR A 517 15.03 5.00 4.51
N VAL A 518 15.47 3.75 4.34
CA VAL A 518 15.59 2.79 5.44
C VAL A 518 16.95 2.12 5.41
N ALA A 519 17.67 2.12 6.54
CA ALA A 519 18.97 1.48 6.65
C ALA A 519 18.86 -0.05 6.66
N THR A 520 19.77 -0.73 5.97
CA THR A 520 19.87 -2.20 6.02
C THR A 520 20.27 -2.71 7.40
N ALA A 521 20.89 -1.86 8.23
CA ALA A 521 21.20 -2.16 9.62
C ALA A 521 19.96 -2.04 10.55
N LYS A 522 18.84 -1.49 10.06
CA LYS A 522 17.55 -1.36 10.74
C LYS A 522 17.56 -0.38 11.92
N ASP A 523 18.49 0.55 11.91
CA ASP A 523 18.73 1.60 12.91
C ASP A 523 18.40 3.02 12.40
N TYR A 524 17.91 3.14 11.17
CA TYR A 524 17.46 4.41 10.61
C TYR A 524 16.25 4.22 9.71
N VAL A 525 15.25 5.08 9.89
CA VAL A 525 14.09 5.23 9.01
C VAL A 525 13.84 6.71 8.83
N ASN A 526 13.79 7.19 7.59
CA ASN A 526 13.20 8.48 7.23
C ASN A 526 12.05 8.22 6.24
N PHE A 527 10.91 8.90 6.36
CA PHE A 527 9.86 8.84 5.35
C PHE A 527 9.10 10.16 5.25
N SER A 528 8.64 10.47 4.03
CA SER A 528 7.75 11.60 3.78
C SER A 528 6.31 11.16 4.00
N LEU A 529 5.76 11.49 5.17
CA LEU A 529 4.36 11.29 5.53
C LEU A 529 3.48 12.27 4.74
N LYS A 530 2.38 11.78 4.19
CA LYS A 530 1.32 12.55 3.55
C LYS A 530 0.06 12.46 4.41
N ASN A 531 -0.34 13.62 4.93
CA ASN A 531 -1.51 13.81 5.78
C ASN A 531 -2.78 13.42 5.00
N ALA A 532 -3.57 12.51 5.56
CA ALA A 532 -4.82 12.06 4.96
C ALA A 532 -5.93 13.12 4.99
N THR A 533 -5.86 14.09 5.90
CA THR A 533 -6.80 15.20 6.07
C THR A 533 -6.05 16.54 6.25
N PRO A 534 -5.42 17.09 5.20
CA PRO A 534 -4.76 18.38 5.27
C PRO A 534 -5.71 19.47 5.77
N GLY A 535 -5.20 20.38 6.61
CA GLY A 535 -6.01 21.38 7.30
C GLY A 535 -6.46 20.97 8.71
N THR A 536 -6.45 19.67 9.05
CA THR A 536 -6.88 19.16 10.35
C THR A 536 -5.75 18.46 11.10
N ALA A 537 -5.36 19.01 12.24
CA ALA A 537 -4.39 18.40 13.13
C ALA A 537 -4.96 17.13 13.79
N HIS A 538 -4.10 16.13 13.97
CA HIS A 538 -4.49 14.86 14.58
C HIS A 538 -3.27 14.08 15.10
N THR A 539 -3.52 13.03 15.89
CA THR A 539 -2.50 12.07 16.28
C THR A 539 -2.62 10.81 15.42
N THR A 540 -1.50 10.28 14.96
CA THR A 540 -1.40 9.04 14.20
C THR A 540 -0.33 8.15 14.82
N LYS A 541 -0.38 6.84 14.55
CA LYS A 541 0.61 5.88 15.03
C LYS A 541 1.34 5.22 13.86
N VAL A 542 2.63 4.98 14.05
CA VAL A 542 3.45 4.17 13.16
C VAL A 542 4.01 3.00 13.96
N THR A 543 3.75 1.79 13.49
CA THR A 543 4.25 0.56 14.11
C THR A 543 5.41 0.03 13.30
N PHE A 544 6.53 -0.21 13.99
CA PHE A 544 7.71 -0.85 13.44
C PHE A 544 7.91 -2.23 14.06
N ASN A 545 8.26 -3.23 13.27
CA ASN A 545 8.73 -4.53 13.77
C ASN A 545 10.11 -4.82 13.22
N GLY A 546 11.03 -5.28 14.07
CA GLY A 546 12.37 -5.70 13.64
C GLY A 546 13.42 -4.59 13.57
N LEU A 547 13.11 -3.39 14.09
CA LEU A 547 14.12 -2.35 14.33
C LEU A 547 15.27 -2.92 15.17
N ALA A 548 16.49 -2.47 14.89
CA ALA A 548 17.65 -2.82 15.70
C ALA A 548 17.39 -2.35 17.16
N PRO A 549 17.72 -3.16 18.18
CA PRO A 549 17.56 -2.71 19.55
C PRO A 549 18.33 -1.42 19.84
N GLY A 550 17.69 -0.48 20.52
CA GLY A 550 18.28 0.83 20.82
C GLY A 550 17.24 1.88 21.17
N SER A 551 17.72 3.04 21.60
CA SER A 551 16.90 4.25 21.73
C SER A 551 16.99 5.06 20.45
N TYR A 552 15.88 5.68 20.06
CA TYR A 552 15.75 6.43 18.82
C TYR A 552 15.12 7.78 19.13
N ASN A 553 15.72 8.85 18.62
CA ASN A 553 15.04 10.12 18.48
C ASN A 553 13.96 10.01 17.40
N VAL A 554 12.80 10.60 17.69
CA VAL A 554 11.69 10.77 16.76
C VAL A 554 11.71 12.23 16.33
N LEU A 555 11.92 12.48 15.05
CA LEU A 555 12.00 13.81 14.48
C LEU A 555 10.82 14.05 13.53
N ILE A 556 10.31 15.29 13.54
CA ILE A 556 9.36 15.81 12.56
C ILE A 556 9.97 17.07 11.97
N ASN A 557 10.21 17.09 10.66
CA ASN A 557 10.87 18.18 9.93
C ASN A 557 12.19 18.61 10.62
N ASP A 558 13.05 17.63 10.92
CA ASP A 558 14.33 17.78 11.64
C ASP A 558 14.25 18.26 13.10
N GLY A 559 13.06 18.58 13.61
CA GLY A 559 12.86 18.86 15.03
C GLY A 559 12.65 17.59 15.83
N VAL A 560 13.46 17.34 16.87
CA VAL A 560 13.22 16.23 17.81
C VAL A 560 11.92 16.50 18.59
N VAL A 561 10.94 15.61 18.43
CA VAL A 561 9.62 15.70 19.10
C VAL A 561 9.45 14.68 20.23
N GLY A 562 10.37 13.72 20.33
CA GLY A 562 10.37 12.70 21.37
C GLY A 562 11.40 11.61 21.10
N SER A 563 11.32 10.52 21.86
CA SER A 563 12.15 9.35 21.66
C SER A 563 11.36 8.06 21.89
N VAL A 564 11.85 6.95 21.33
CA VAL A 564 11.29 5.62 21.52
C VAL A 564 12.40 4.60 21.71
N THR A 565 12.17 3.56 22.50
CA THR A 565 13.10 2.44 22.64
C THR A 565 12.58 1.23 21.88
N ALA A 566 13.36 0.74 20.93
CA ALA A 566 13.10 -0.53 20.26
C ALA A 566 13.72 -1.68 21.07
N ALA A 567 12.87 -2.65 21.45
CA ALA A 567 13.31 -3.87 22.11
C ALA A 567 13.38 -5.04 21.09
N ASN A 568 14.26 -6.00 21.35
CA ASN A 568 14.44 -7.13 20.45
C ASN A 568 13.16 -7.95 20.30
N GLY A 569 12.71 -8.13 19.05
CA GLY A 569 11.52 -8.93 18.71
C GLY A 569 10.17 -8.34 19.11
N ALA A 570 10.12 -7.14 19.70
CA ALA A 570 8.88 -6.47 20.09
C ALA A 570 8.49 -5.39 19.08
N PRO A 571 7.19 -5.15 18.84
CA PRO A 571 6.73 -4.01 18.07
C PRO A 571 7.11 -2.70 18.77
N THR A 572 7.62 -1.74 18.00
CA THR A 572 7.89 -0.37 18.44
C THR A 572 6.80 0.52 17.88
N ILE A 573 6.02 1.17 18.75
CA ILE A 573 4.89 2.03 18.34
C ILE A 573 5.29 3.48 18.60
N VAL A 574 5.34 4.28 17.54
CA VAL A 574 5.59 5.72 17.60
C VAL A 574 4.28 6.47 17.44
N SER A 575 3.96 7.35 18.38
CA SER A 575 2.83 8.28 18.26
C SER A 575 3.32 9.62 17.72
N LEU A 576 2.71 10.09 16.63
CA LEU A 576 3.08 11.31 15.94
C LEU A 576 1.92 12.31 16.03
N ASN A 577 2.22 13.54 16.43
CA ASN A 577 1.26 14.65 16.39
C ASN A 577 1.46 15.40 15.07
N ILE A 578 0.53 15.19 14.14
CA ILE A 578 0.55 15.75 12.80
C ILE A 578 -0.31 17.01 12.80
N GLY A 579 0.27 18.12 12.36
CA GLY A 579 -0.44 19.40 12.25
C GLY A 579 -1.28 19.50 10.97
N ALA A 580 -1.57 20.73 10.54
CA ALA A 580 -2.44 20.99 9.39
C ALA A 580 -1.73 20.88 8.01
N ALA A 581 -0.41 20.71 7.96
CA ALA A 581 0.31 20.67 6.69
C ALA A 581 -0.01 19.39 5.91
N ALA A 582 0.14 19.45 4.58
CA ALA A 582 -0.13 18.32 3.70
C ALA A 582 0.92 17.20 3.83
N THR A 583 2.15 17.55 4.22
CA THR A 583 3.28 16.62 4.27
C THR A 583 4.20 16.90 5.46
N TYR A 584 4.85 15.85 5.95
CA TYR A 584 5.84 15.89 7.03
C TYR A 584 7.01 14.96 6.71
N ASP A 585 8.23 15.39 7.02
CA ASP A 585 9.41 14.51 7.01
C ASP A 585 9.55 13.90 8.41
N ILE A 586 9.51 12.58 8.50
CA ILE A 586 9.52 11.84 9.77
C ILE A 586 10.77 10.97 9.84
N LYS A 587 11.56 11.12 10.91
CA LYS A 587 12.77 10.31 11.13
C LYS A 587 12.71 9.55 12.45
N LEU A 588 13.08 8.29 12.41
CA LEU A 588 13.55 7.51 13.55
C LEU A 588 15.05 7.34 13.39
N GLN A 589 15.80 7.93 14.31
CA GLN A 589 17.26 7.93 14.27
C GLN A 589 17.81 7.43 15.59
N LYS A 590 18.65 6.40 15.54
CA LYS A 590 19.20 5.78 16.73
C LYS A 590 20.15 6.72 17.49
N ASP A 591 20.06 6.71 18.82
CA ASP A 591 20.91 7.50 19.71
C ASP A 591 22.39 7.07 19.55
N GLY A 592 23.27 8.04 19.36
CA GLY A 592 24.71 7.81 19.24
C GLY A 592 25.20 7.41 17.84
N ASP A 593 24.30 7.20 16.87
CA ASP A 593 24.69 7.41 15.47
C ASP A 593 25.04 8.89 15.30
N PRO A 594 26.07 9.24 14.50
CA PRO A 594 26.35 10.63 14.21
C PRO A 594 25.04 11.25 13.75
N GLU A 595 24.67 12.40 14.34
CA GLU A 595 23.46 13.09 13.94
C GLU A 595 23.49 13.14 12.40
N GLY A 596 22.58 12.43 11.72
CA GLY A 596 22.54 12.43 10.26
C GLY A 596 22.63 13.88 9.80
N PRO A 597 23.32 14.16 8.68
CA PRO A 597 23.90 15.47 8.40
C PRO A 597 23.08 16.62 8.99
N VAL A 598 23.58 17.24 10.06
CA VAL A 598 22.90 18.36 10.73
C VAL A 598 23.26 19.64 10.02
N ASP A 599 22.38 20.64 10.09
CA ASP A 599 22.74 21.95 9.57
C ASP A 599 23.87 22.55 10.42
N VAL A 600 25.09 22.48 9.89
CA VAL A 600 26.29 23.03 10.51
C VAL A 600 26.51 24.50 10.14
N ALA A 601 25.68 25.09 9.27
CA ALA A 601 25.81 26.50 8.88
C ALA A 601 25.76 27.47 10.06
N PRO A 602 24.91 27.31 11.10
CA PRO A 602 24.90 28.21 12.27
C PRO A 602 26.20 28.22 13.08
N LEU A 603 27.06 27.21 12.90
CA LEU A 603 28.37 27.11 13.55
C LEU A 603 29.49 27.80 12.76
N ALA A 604 29.20 28.28 11.54
CA ALA A 604 30.16 28.91 10.66
C ALA A 604 30.27 30.42 10.88
N THR A 605 31.43 30.96 10.55
CA THR A 605 31.57 32.39 10.25
C THR A 605 31.32 32.62 8.76
N ALA A 606 30.37 33.48 8.43
CA ALA A 606 30.04 33.83 7.04
C ALA A 606 30.94 34.96 6.51
N SER A 607 31.36 34.88 5.25
CA SER A 607 31.99 35.99 4.52
C SER A 607 31.61 35.98 3.04
N THR A 608 31.86 37.08 2.33
CA THR A 608 31.44 37.25 0.93
C THR A 608 32.43 38.10 0.14
N SER A 609 32.38 38.02 -1.20
CA SER A 609 33.03 38.99 -2.09
C SER A 609 32.40 40.37 -2.00
N TYR A 610 31.09 40.44 -1.79
CA TYR A 610 30.34 41.69 -1.76
C TYR A 610 28.97 41.51 -1.08
N VAL A 611 28.57 42.47 -0.25
CA VAL A 611 27.22 42.63 0.29
C VAL A 611 26.84 44.10 0.24
N SER A 612 25.60 44.41 -0.12
CA SER A 612 25.09 45.78 -0.17
C SER A 612 25.07 46.41 1.22
N PRO A 613 25.24 47.74 1.36
CA PRO A 613 25.37 48.39 2.68
C PRO A 613 24.19 48.24 3.64
N TRP A 614 23.00 47.88 3.15
CA TRP A 614 21.78 47.67 3.93
C TRP A 614 21.39 46.19 4.08
N GLU A 615 22.12 45.28 3.43
CA GLU A 615 21.93 43.84 3.56
C GLU A 615 22.96 43.23 4.52
N SER A 616 22.73 42.01 4.96
CA SER A 616 23.52 41.37 6.02
C SER A 616 23.89 39.92 5.69
N LEU A 617 25.10 39.53 6.07
CA LEU A 617 25.53 38.13 6.05
C LEU A 617 24.84 37.27 7.10
N SER A 618 24.31 37.88 8.17
CA SER A 618 23.70 37.13 9.27
C SER A 618 22.48 36.31 8.83
N GLY A 619 21.76 36.75 7.79
CA GLY A 619 20.61 36.02 7.23
C GLY A 619 20.97 34.65 6.68
N LEU A 620 22.22 34.48 6.22
CA LEU A 620 22.65 33.22 5.61
C LEU A 620 22.50 32.04 6.59
N ASN A 621 22.85 32.22 7.87
CA ASN A 621 22.92 31.15 8.87
C ASN A 621 22.33 31.48 10.25
N ASP A 622 21.31 32.35 10.33
CA ASP A 622 20.65 32.70 11.61
C ASP A 622 19.63 31.65 12.11
N GLY A 623 19.41 30.57 11.37
CA GLY A 623 18.44 29.53 11.70
C GLY A 623 16.98 29.93 11.45
N TYR A 624 16.72 31.10 10.84
CA TYR A 624 15.39 31.51 10.44
C TYR A 624 14.84 30.61 9.33
N THR A 625 13.51 30.42 9.29
CA THR A 625 12.83 29.66 8.23
C THR A 625 12.00 30.62 7.39
N PRO A 626 12.44 30.98 6.17
CA PRO A 626 11.76 31.95 5.32
C PRO A 626 10.37 31.48 4.88
N THR A 627 9.42 32.41 4.82
CA THR A 627 8.04 32.14 4.35
C THR A 627 7.86 32.39 2.86
N SER A 628 8.71 33.21 2.24
CA SER A 628 8.73 33.50 0.80
C SER A 628 10.11 34.01 0.36
N SER A 629 10.36 34.10 -0.95
CA SER A 629 11.60 34.69 -1.48
C SER A 629 11.70 36.19 -1.23
N ALA A 630 10.59 36.89 -0.96
CA ALA A 630 10.56 38.32 -0.63
C ALA A 630 10.45 38.60 0.89
N ASP A 631 10.62 37.58 1.73
CA ASP A 631 10.52 37.70 3.18
C ASP A 631 11.57 38.71 3.73
N ARG A 632 11.12 39.68 4.51
CA ARG A 632 11.96 40.69 5.17
C ARG A 632 11.83 40.61 6.70
N GLY A 633 11.30 39.50 7.22
CA GLY A 633 11.15 39.23 8.65
C GLY A 633 12.47 39.01 9.40
N HIS A 634 13.58 38.87 8.68
CA HIS A 634 14.93 38.73 9.21
C HIS A 634 15.96 39.46 8.30
N PRO A 635 17.21 39.64 8.74
CA PRO A 635 18.26 40.16 7.87
C PRO A 635 18.45 39.25 6.66
N VAL A 636 18.67 39.79 5.46
CA VAL A 636 18.87 38.99 4.24
C VAL A 636 20.20 39.31 3.57
N TYR A 637 20.75 38.37 2.81
CA TYR A 637 21.94 38.63 2.00
C TYR A 637 21.53 39.13 0.62
N GLY A 638 22.16 40.22 0.16
CA GLY A 638 21.99 40.75 -1.19
C GLY A 638 23.23 41.51 -1.66
N ASN A 639 23.48 41.49 -2.97
CA ASN A 639 24.72 42.02 -3.56
C ASN A 639 24.51 43.12 -4.62
N TRP A 640 23.43 43.89 -4.51
CA TRP A 640 23.17 45.06 -5.36
C TRP A 640 24.30 46.12 -5.28
N ASP A 641 24.78 46.73 -6.38
CA ASP A 641 24.32 46.68 -7.78
C ASP A 641 25.37 46.00 -8.69
N ASN A 642 25.41 44.66 -8.68
CA ASN A 642 26.40 43.85 -9.40
C ASN A 642 25.79 42.88 -10.43
N PRO A 643 24.93 43.35 -11.36
CA PRO A 643 24.36 42.49 -12.41
C PRO A 643 25.44 41.95 -13.35
N ASN A 644 25.18 40.80 -13.99
CA ASN A 644 26.12 40.16 -14.92
C ASN A 644 27.52 39.88 -14.31
N THR A 645 27.60 39.73 -13.00
CA THR A 645 28.83 39.33 -12.28
C THR A 645 28.63 38.02 -11.53
N THR A 646 29.73 37.43 -11.10
CA THR A 646 29.70 36.31 -10.14
C THR A 646 30.18 36.80 -8.80
N GLN A 647 29.33 36.69 -7.78
CA GLN A 647 29.69 36.96 -6.39
C GLN A 647 29.79 35.64 -5.63
N TRP A 648 30.55 35.61 -4.55
CA TRP A 648 30.64 34.44 -3.68
C TRP A 648 30.21 34.75 -2.26
N VAL A 649 29.58 33.77 -1.62
CA VAL A 649 29.42 33.68 -0.16
C VAL A 649 30.08 32.40 0.31
N GLN A 650 30.65 32.41 1.52
CA GLN A 650 31.32 31.25 2.07
C GLN A 650 31.09 31.13 3.57
N TYR A 651 31.25 29.90 4.04
CA TYR A 651 31.30 29.54 5.45
C TYR A 651 32.69 29.02 5.80
N ASP A 652 33.20 29.47 6.94
CA ASP A 652 34.41 28.99 7.59
C ASP A 652 34.06 28.40 8.97
N TRP A 653 34.49 27.17 9.23
CA TRP A 653 34.33 26.49 10.51
C TRP A 653 35.67 26.37 11.25
N ASN A 654 35.59 26.25 12.58
CA ASN A 654 36.76 26.00 13.44
C ASN A 654 37.24 24.52 13.41
N GLN A 655 36.47 23.64 12.77
CA GLN A 655 36.78 22.22 12.59
C GLN A 655 36.32 21.73 11.21
N ASN A 656 36.78 20.55 10.80
CA ASN A 656 36.31 19.92 9.57
C ASN A 656 34.96 19.23 9.82
N TYR A 657 34.06 19.35 8.84
CA TYR A 657 32.83 18.57 8.73
C TYR A 657 32.86 17.74 7.46
N THR A 658 32.22 16.58 7.47
CA THR A 658 31.92 15.83 6.26
C THR A 658 30.56 16.28 5.73
N ILE A 659 30.56 17.01 4.62
CA ILE A 659 29.40 17.68 4.05
C ILE A 659 29.02 16.98 2.75
N ASP A 660 27.74 16.70 2.57
CA ASP A 660 27.21 16.02 1.37
C ASP A 660 25.97 16.68 0.76
N ARG A 661 25.37 17.65 1.47
CA ARG A 661 24.14 18.34 1.05
C ARG A 661 24.13 19.79 1.50
N MET A 662 23.46 20.64 0.74
CA MET A 662 23.08 21.99 1.14
C MET A 662 21.69 22.34 0.65
N ASP A 663 21.06 23.30 1.32
CA ASP A 663 19.82 23.93 0.88
C ASP A 663 20.02 25.44 0.76
N VAL A 664 19.59 26.03 -0.35
CA VAL A 664 19.59 27.49 -0.54
C VAL A 664 18.18 28.00 -0.79
N TYR A 665 17.77 28.97 0.00
CA TYR A 665 16.54 29.73 -0.23
C TYR A 665 16.91 31.08 -0.83
N TRP A 666 16.55 31.31 -2.09
CA TRP A 666 16.94 32.52 -2.83
C TRP A 666 16.08 33.73 -2.43
N PHE A 667 16.72 34.90 -2.36
CA PHE A 667 16.07 36.18 -2.07
C PHE A 667 15.75 36.92 -3.38
N ASP A 668 14.55 37.48 -3.44
CA ASP A 668 14.03 38.32 -4.51
C ASP A 668 13.37 39.54 -3.86
N ASP A 669 13.77 40.75 -4.26
CA ASP A 669 13.19 42.00 -3.73
C ASP A 669 12.12 42.60 -4.66
N ASP A 670 11.71 41.85 -5.69
CA ASP A 670 10.83 42.27 -6.79
C ASP A 670 11.37 43.52 -7.53
N GLN A 671 12.67 43.83 -7.40
CA GLN A 671 13.32 45.02 -7.95
C GLN A 671 14.71 44.68 -8.55
N GLY A 672 15.79 45.10 -7.88
CA GLY A 672 17.16 45.04 -8.38
C GLY A 672 17.88 43.75 -8.01
N ILE A 673 17.32 42.96 -7.10
CA ILE A 673 17.85 41.68 -6.63
C ILE A 673 16.84 40.59 -6.97
N ASP A 674 17.30 39.57 -7.71
CA ASP A 674 16.49 38.46 -8.19
C ASP A 674 17.26 37.14 -7.95
N LEU A 675 16.58 36.02 -8.15
CA LEU A 675 17.17 34.70 -8.14
C LEU A 675 18.31 34.60 -9.16
N PRO A 676 19.37 33.83 -8.87
CA PRO A 676 20.55 33.77 -9.73
C PRO A 676 20.27 33.04 -11.06
N ALA A 677 21.12 33.30 -12.06
CA ALA A 677 21.11 32.56 -13.31
C ALA A 677 21.61 31.12 -13.12
N SER A 678 22.62 30.96 -12.26
CA SER A 678 23.14 29.65 -11.83
C SER A 678 24.04 29.83 -10.60
N TYR A 679 24.45 28.72 -10.00
CA TYR A 679 25.49 28.73 -8.98
C TYR A 679 26.35 27.48 -9.06
N THR A 680 27.53 27.54 -8.47
CA THR A 680 28.41 26.38 -8.26
C THR A 680 28.80 26.29 -6.79
N ILE A 681 29.16 25.09 -6.37
CA ILE A 681 29.56 24.78 -5.00
C ILE A 681 31.02 24.39 -5.01
N GLN A 682 31.81 25.04 -4.16
CA GLN A 682 33.21 24.75 -3.96
C GLN A 682 33.51 24.43 -2.50
N TYR A 683 34.48 23.55 -2.26
CA TYR A 683 35.02 23.29 -0.94
C TYR A 683 36.53 23.57 -0.93
N TRP A 684 37.08 23.89 0.24
CA TRP A 684 38.51 24.04 0.41
C TRP A 684 39.15 22.67 0.64
N ASN A 685 40.06 22.26 -0.25
CA ASN A 685 40.75 20.97 -0.14
C ASN A 685 42.04 21.02 0.73
N GLY A 686 42.27 22.14 1.43
CA GLY A 686 43.51 22.42 2.16
C GLY A 686 44.48 23.36 1.43
N SER A 687 44.38 23.47 0.10
CA SER A 687 45.28 24.28 -0.74
C SER A 687 44.60 25.15 -1.79
N ALA A 688 43.42 24.74 -2.26
CA ALA A 688 42.66 25.44 -3.28
C ALA A 688 41.15 25.21 -3.10
N TRP A 689 40.36 26.11 -3.69
CA TRP A 689 38.93 25.91 -3.88
C TRP A 689 38.70 24.95 -5.05
N VAL A 690 37.96 23.87 -4.80
CA VAL A 690 37.65 22.84 -5.80
C VAL A 690 36.14 22.66 -5.86
N ASN A 691 35.60 22.49 -7.08
CA ASN A 691 34.19 22.17 -7.25
C ASN A 691 33.87 20.80 -6.63
N VAL A 692 32.73 20.69 -5.95
CA VAL A 692 32.24 19.38 -5.50
C VAL A 692 31.93 18.48 -6.70
N SER A 693 32.20 17.18 -6.56
CA SER A 693 31.89 16.19 -7.60
C SER A 693 30.49 15.60 -7.42
N GLY A 694 29.91 15.09 -8.50
CA GLY A 694 28.63 14.36 -8.45
C GLY A 694 27.44 15.22 -7.98
N ALA A 695 27.52 16.53 -8.13
CA ALA A 695 26.47 17.44 -7.67
C ALA A 695 25.19 17.31 -8.52
N SER A 696 24.04 17.26 -7.85
CA SER A 696 22.70 17.17 -8.43
C SER A 696 21.73 18.06 -7.66
N GLY A 697 20.79 18.70 -8.36
CA GLY A 697 19.83 19.64 -7.79
C GLY A 697 19.96 21.03 -8.41
N TYR A 698 20.99 21.80 -8.03
CA TYR A 698 21.32 23.14 -8.55
C TYR A 698 20.10 24.06 -8.81
N GLY A 699 19.07 23.97 -7.96
CA GLY A 699 17.80 24.65 -8.16
C GLY A 699 17.87 26.15 -7.89
N VAL A 700 17.16 26.93 -8.70
CA VAL A 700 17.02 28.39 -8.55
C VAL A 700 15.55 28.82 -8.53
N SER A 701 14.67 28.00 -7.96
CA SER A 701 13.24 28.28 -7.89
C SER A 701 12.91 29.16 -6.68
N PRO A 702 11.93 30.08 -6.79
CA PRO A 702 11.50 30.93 -5.69
C PRO A 702 10.62 30.18 -4.68
N ASN A 703 10.47 30.78 -3.50
CA ASN A 703 9.54 30.34 -2.44
C ASN A 703 9.76 28.92 -1.91
N GLN A 704 11.00 28.42 -1.99
CA GLN A 704 11.36 27.11 -1.47
C GLN A 704 12.86 27.00 -1.20
N TYR A 705 13.24 26.02 -0.38
CA TYR A 705 14.62 25.56 -0.32
C TYR A 705 14.97 24.77 -1.59
N ASN A 706 16.09 25.14 -2.21
CA ASN A 706 16.65 24.45 -3.35
C ASN A 706 17.78 23.55 -2.86
N THR A 707 17.51 22.25 -2.78
CA THR A 707 18.47 21.24 -2.31
C THR A 707 19.48 20.89 -3.39
N THR A 708 20.75 20.81 -3.01
CA THR A 708 21.82 20.23 -3.83
C THR A 708 22.59 19.19 -3.03
N THR A 709 22.68 17.98 -3.56
CA THR A 709 23.48 16.88 -3.01
C THR A 709 24.73 16.68 -3.85
N PHE A 710 25.84 16.27 -3.25
CA PHE A 710 27.11 16.00 -3.93
C PHE A 710 27.88 14.86 -3.26
N THR A 711 28.96 14.39 -3.89
CA THR A 711 29.87 13.42 -3.25
C THR A 711 30.39 14.02 -1.94
N PRO A 712 30.30 13.31 -0.79
CA PRO A 712 30.71 13.85 0.49
C PRO A 712 32.15 14.39 0.47
N VAL A 713 32.35 15.58 1.03
CA VAL A 713 33.66 16.22 1.17
C VAL A 713 33.93 16.56 2.63
N THR A 714 35.12 16.21 3.12
CA THR A 714 35.58 16.63 4.45
C THR A 714 36.33 17.94 4.34
N THR A 715 35.79 19.02 4.91
CA THR A 715 36.37 20.37 4.81
C THR A 715 35.96 21.23 6.00
N ASN A 716 36.71 22.30 6.25
CA ASN A 716 36.31 23.37 7.16
C ASN A 716 35.89 24.65 6.42
N LYS A 717 35.78 24.62 5.09
CA LYS A 717 35.26 25.77 4.31
C LYS A 717 34.47 25.33 3.09
N ILE A 718 33.32 25.94 2.88
CA ILE A 718 32.50 25.76 1.69
C ILE A 718 32.09 27.13 1.13
N ARG A 719 31.89 27.21 -0.18
CA ARG A 719 31.59 28.44 -0.91
C ARG A 719 30.53 28.20 -1.97
N LEU A 720 29.60 29.14 -2.08
CA LEU A 720 28.74 29.32 -3.25
C LEU A 720 29.35 30.38 -4.15
N ASN A 721 29.52 30.07 -5.43
CA ASN A 721 29.72 31.10 -6.46
C ASN A 721 28.39 31.27 -7.19
N ILE A 722 27.83 32.47 -7.12
CA ILE A 722 26.48 32.81 -7.54
C ILE A 722 26.60 33.71 -8.77
N ALA A 723 26.13 33.23 -9.92
CA ALA A 723 26.14 33.98 -11.17
C ALA A 723 24.84 34.78 -11.31
N ALA A 724 24.97 36.10 -11.36
CA ALA A 724 23.85 37.01 -11.57
C ALA A 724 23.28 36.92 -12.99
N LYS A 725 22.00 37.26 -13.15
CA LYS A 725 21.39 37.46 -14.47
C LYS A 725 21.95 38.73 -15.11
N ALA A 726 21.63 38.96 -16.38
CA ALA A 726 22.17 40.09 -17.14
C ALA A 726 21.76 41.47 -16.57
N THR A 727 20.62 41.55 -15.89
CA THR A 727 19.99 42.82 -15.49
C THR A 727 19.76 42.98 -13.99
N THR A 728 19.96 41.93 -13.20
CA THR A 728 19.64 41.91 -11.77
C THR A 728 20.79 41.32 -10.96
N SER A 729 20.96 41.83 -9.74
CA SER A 729 21.81 41.28 -8.69
C SER A 729 21.18 40.03 -8.05
N THR A 730 21.87 39.41 -7.09
CA THR A 730 21.42 38.17 -6.44
C THR A 730 21.37 38.28 -4.94
N GLY A 731 20.47 37.52 -4.32
CA GLY A 731 20.36 37.44 -2.87
C GLY A 731 20.03 36.04 -2.36
N ILE A 732 20.20 35.85 -1.05
CA ILE A 732 19.90 34.61 -0.33
C ILE A 732 19.14 34.98 0.94
N GLN A 733 18.00 34.32 1.15
CA GLN A 733 17.26 34.32 2.40
C GLN A 733 18.00 33.47 3.44
N SER A 734 18.28 32.21 3.12
CA SER A 734 18.89 31.25 4.04
C SER A 734 19.75 30.25 3.27
N TRP A 735 20.91 29.89 3.82
CA TRP A 735 21.81 28.88 3.29
C TRP A 735 22.21 27.88 4.36
N ARG A 736 21.67 26.66 4.25
CA ARG A 736 21.92 25.54 5.16
C ARG A 736 22.96 24.61 4.57
N VAL A 737 23.83 24.08 5.42
CA VAL A 737 24.89 23.14 5.00
C VAL A 737 24.85 21.94 5.93
N TYR A 738 24.62 20.76 5.37
CA TYR A 738 24.40 19.55 6.15
C TYR A 738 25.68 18.72 6.22
N GLY A 739 26.14 18.45 7.44
CA GLY A 739 27.34 17.64 7.66
C GLY A 739 27.44 17.02 9.05
N SER A 740 28.43 16.14 9.20
CA SER A 740 28.76 15.41 10.44
C SER A 740 30.21 15.58 10.86
#